data_AF-A0A1G9V4A4-F1
#
_entry.id   AF-A0A1G9V4A4-F1
#
_cell.length_a   1.000
_cell.length_b   1.000
_cell.length_c   1.000
_cell.angle_alpha   90.00
_cell.angle_beta   90.00
_cell.angle_gamma   90.00
#
_symmetry.space_group_name_H-M   'P 1'
#
loop_
_entity.id
_entity.type
_entity.pdbx_description
1 polymer ?
#
loop_
_entity_poly.entity_id
_entity_poly.type
_entity_poly.pdbx_seq_one_letter_code
_entity_poly.pdbx_strand_id
1 'polypeptide(L)'
;MSAPSAANYVPFDVGQYERQEVLADFEQVVLSNHLYRSDWPYLQSRMPGLIKPLIDLVAYSGVSDRLAVPSVAAILLHVSKIGKPYWCWSEAQWLTLLNTRAGSRPYLAAVAYHLGGFQTPQRIAKFRQPAIYASYIFGHEIFILEHARMSQILKSLGYAARHLEQFLSSVLGTLMLENGDPRLETFTEELLLRGQAHRSECVARSVGKVSHGLAAMGILVKPLRMRGYASWREKSIDGIDPTWVRWCRRWRDTSTLRPRTRESNYSFILRTGIWLAREQPWVNSPVDWSLSSCAAFIAAVDRMTVGEWALESARGTKLKGLGQPIAPNSKRGFLHALRRFFIDFEFWGWGRLKFSPRHHLATPRSVAFNSGINPRVIDDSSWLKLIWASLNLTRNDLLSEIHYPLSMVQAIAVVWTHTGLRSNEIMRLDKGCAHAQTNDVVHEDGTVVPAGTLSYLDIPASKTFKAFVKPVAAVVKERIDAWLKDRPVNQAALLDERTGEKVSYLFQFRGKRTGSGVINRTIIPMLCAKAGVPLDDSRGRITSHRGRASAVTALASVAHGMSLIELMQWSGHSSPSSTLHYIRIRPTKLAAAFVKADQMSHMASVLIDHDVIARHSEEPYTFYDLGDSYCSNPFWSSCPHRMACAGCDFNLPKASARAQALESKASIGRYLEAVPLTADERAIVEGDLEKLDGLIRKLDNVPTLDGRTPNEIDTSKGWQP
;
A
#
# COMPACT_ATOMS: atom_id res chain seq x y z
N MET A 1 1.59 -5.72 32.47
CA MET A 1 0.89 -4.93 33.50
C MET A 1 -0.46 -5.58 33.69
N SER A 2 -0.64 -6.34 34.77
CA SER A 2 -1.93 -6.97 35.10
C SER A 2 -2.96 -5.87 35.31
N ALA A 3 -4.09 -5.95 34.60
CA ALA A 3 -5.19 -5.01 34.76
C ALA A 3 -5.68 -5.05 36.22
N PRO A 4 -6.06 -3.90 36.81
CA PRO A 4 -6.65 -3.90 38.14
C PRO A 4 -7.86 -4.84 38.16
N SER A 5 -7.89 -5.71 39.16
CA SER A 5 -8.99 -6.64 39.45
C SER A 5 -10.33 -5.92 39.30
N ALA A 6 -11.28 -6.55 38.60
CA ALA A 6 -12.63 -6.05 38.47
C ALA A 6 -13.18 -5.69 39.86
N ALA A 7 -13.75 -4.50 40.00
CA ALA A 7 -14.58 -4.20 41.16
C ALA A 7 -15.72 -5.22 41.18
N ASN A 8 -16.03 -5.78 42.36
CA ASN A 8 -17.17 -6.66 42.53
C ASN A 8 -18.44 -5.84 42.26
N TYR A 9 -18.97 -5.94 41.05
CA TYR A 9 -20.29 -5.40 40.74
C TYR A 9 -21.33 -6.13 41.60
N VAL A 10 -22.00 -5.39 42.48
CA VAL A 10 -23.09 -5.88 43.30
C VAL A 10 -24.39 -5.37 42.67
N PRO A 11 -25.20 -6.24 42.03
CA PRO A 11 -26.51 -5.86 41.53
C PRO A 11 -27.40 -5.34 42.66
N PHE A 12 -28.30 -4.41 42.34
CA PHE A 12 -29.33 -3.99 43.29
C PHE A 12 -30.22 -5.19 43.67
N ASP A 13 -30.10 -5.65 44.91
CA ASP A 13 -30.86 -6.80 45.40
C ASP A 13 -32.29 -6.39 45.72
N VAL A 14 -33.23 -6.84 44.88
CA VAL A 14 -34.67 -6.61 45.07
C VAL A 14 -35.27 -7.64 46.04
N GLY A 15 -34.60 -8.78 46.26
CA GLY A 15 -35.08 -9.87 47.10
C GLY A 15 -35.15 -9.53 48.59
N GLN A 16 -34.43 -8.50 49.02
CA GLN A 16 -34.43 -8.03 50.41
C GLN A 16 -35.68 -7.23 50.82
N TYR A 17 -36.56 -6.86 49.87
CA TYR A 17 -37.75 -6.07 50.16
C TYR A 17 -39.03 -6.91 50.09
N GLU A 18 -39.90 -6.73 51.08
CA GLU A 18 -41.25 -7.32 51.09
C GLU A 18 -42.13 -6.61 50.05
N ARG A 19 -42.69 -7.38 49.10
CA ARG A 19 -43.49 -6.86 47.98
C ARG A 19 -44.93 -7.34 48.09
N GLN A 20 -45.75 -6.56 48.79
CA GLN A 20 -47.18 -6.82 48.95
C GLN A 20 -47.92 -6.52 47.64
N GLU A 21 -48.94 -7.32 47.29
CA GLU A 21 -49.68 -7.14 46.02
C GLU A 21 -50.78 -6.06 46.10
N VAL A 22 -51.18 -5.70 47.33
CA VAL A 22 -52.30 -4.80 47.61
C VAL A 22 -51.81 -3.69 48.56
N LEU A 23 -52.22 -2.44 48.30
CA LEU A 23 -51.96 -1.32 49.21
C LEU A 23 -52.88 -1.41 50.41
N ALA A 24 -52.38 -1.08 51.60
CA ALA A 24 -53.23 -0.93 52.77
C ALA A 24 -54.04 0.38 52.70
N ASP A 25 -55.26 0.39 53.25
CA ASP A 25 -56.16 1.55 53.20
C ASP A 25 -55.51 2.82 53.76
N PHE A 26 -54.73 2.69 54.84
CA PHE A 26 -54.01 3.82 55.44
C PHE A 26 -52.92 4.39 54.52
N GLU A 27 -52.27 3.56 53.70
CA GLU A 27 -51.26 4.01 52.74
C GLU A 27 -51.92 4.85 51.65
N GLN A 28 -53.08 4.42 51.16
CA GLN A 28 -53.85 5.16 50.17
C GLN A 28 -54.31 6.52 50.69
N VAL A 29 -54.73 6.60 51.97
CA VAL A 29 -55.08 7.86 52.64
C VAL A 29 -53.86 8.78 52.75
N VAL A 30 -52.71 8.28 53.20
CA VAL A 30 -51.48 9.09 53.32
C VAL A 30 -51.02 9.60 51.95
N LEU A 31 -51.03 8.73 50.93
CA LEU A 31 -50.63 9.09 49.58
C LEU A 31 -51.62 10.00 48.87
N SER A 32 -52.86 10.14 49.33
CA SER A 32 -53.84 11.08 48.76
C SER A 32 -53.45 12.54 49.01
N ASN A 33 -52.74 12.82 50.10
CA ASN A 33 -52.27 14.16 50.45
C ASN A 33 -50.95 14.49 49.74
N HIS A 34 -50.97 15.55 48.92
CA HIS A 34 -49.81 15.96 48.13
C HIS A 34 -48.62 16.46 48.95
N LEU A 35 -48.85 16.99 50.16
CA LEU A 35 -47.80 17.57 51.01
C LEU A 35 -46.85 16.48 51.55
N TYR A 36 -47.37 15.29 51.83
CA TYR A 36 -46.59 14.20 52.42
C TYR A 36 -45.77 13.41 51.40
N ARG A 37 -46.06 13.51 50.09
CA ARG A 37 -45.39 12.72 49.03
C ARG A 37 -43.89 13.05 48.86
N SER A 38 -43.44 14.18 49.37
CA SER A 38 -42.04 14.64 49.30
C SER A 38 -41.32 14.56 50.65
N ASP A 39 -42.01 14.19 51.74
CA ASP A 39 -41.46 14.11 53.09
C ASP A 39 -40.97 12.68 53.37
N TRP A 40 -39.73 12.40 52.98
CA TRP A 40 -39.14 11.06 53.12
C TRP A 40 -39.07 10.56 54.57
N PRO A 41 -38.62 11.36 55.57
CA PRO A 41 -38.65 10.92 56.96
C PRO A 41 -40.05 10.51 57.43
N TYR A 42 -41.07 11.31 57.10
CA TYR A 42 -42.45 10.98 57.44
C TYR A 42 -42.92 9.69 56.74
N LEU A 43 -42.70 9.59 55.42
CA LEU A 43 -43.12 8.43 54.63
C LEU A 43 -42.39 7.15 55.06
N GLN A 44 -41.11 7.23 55.40
CA GLN A 44 -40.33 6.09 55.88
C GLN A 44 -40.83 5.60 57.25
N SER A 45 -41.30 6.50 58.12
CA SER A 45 -41.89 6.13 59.42
C SER A 45 -43.27 5.47 59.29
N ARG A 46 -44.04 5.83 58.25
CA ARG A 46 -45.43 5.40 58.07
C ARG A 46 -45.60 4.20 57.15
N MET A 47 -44.80 4.10 56.09
CA MET A 47 -44.89 3.09 55.04
C MET A 47 -43.49 2.66 54.57
N PRO A 48 -42.66 2.09 55.47
CA PRO A 48 -41.28 1.73 55.15
C PRO A 48 -41.18 0.73 53.99
N GLY A 49 -42.11 -0.23 53.87
CA GLY A 49 -42.10 -1.24 52.80
C GLY A 49 -42.22 -0.64 51.40
N LEU A 50 -43.03 0.40 51.22
CA LEU A 50 -43.22 1.08 49.93
C LEU A 50 -42.09 2.07 49.61
N ILE A 51 -41.40 2.61 50.61
CA ILE A 51 -40.51 3.77 50.45
C ILE A 51 -39.04 3.39 50.50
N LYS A 52 -38.67 2.45 51.38
CA LYS A 52 -37.29 2.00 51.55
C LYS A 52 -36.65 1.53 50.22
N PRO A 53 -37.32 0.74 49.35
CA PRO A 53 -36.71 0.33 48.08
C PRO A 53 -36.42 1.50 47.13
N LEU A 54 -37.21 2.59 47.20
CA LEU A 54 -36.97 3.80 46.40
C LEU A 54 -35.79 4.58 46.94
N ILE A 55 -35.70 4.78 48.27
CA ILE A 55 -34.59 5.51 48.89
C ILE A 55 -33.26 4.76 48.72
N ASP A 56 -33.25 3.45 48.93
CA ASP A 56 -32.04 2.64 48.75
C ASP A 56 -31.58 2.65 47.28
N LEU A 57 -32.52 2.72 46.32
CA LEU A 57 -32.20 2.90 44.90
C LEU A 57 -31.67 4.30 44.57
N VAL A 58 -32.07 5.35 45.30
CA VAL A 58 -31.46 6.69 45.17
C VAL A 58 -29.97 6.63 45.52
N ALA A 59 -29.64 5.99 46.64
CA ALA A 59 -28.25 5.80 47.06
C ALA A 59 -27.46 4.98 46.03
N TYR A 60 -28.04 3.87 45.53
CA TYR A 60 -27.42 3.02 44.52
C TYR A 60 -27.20 3.73 43.17
N SER A 61 -28.17 4.51 42.71
CA SER A 61 -28.10 5.22 41.41
C SER A 61 -27.26 6.49 41.44
N GLY A 62 -26.97 7.04 42.63
CA GLY A 62 -26.20 8.27 42.82
C GLY A 62 -26.93 9.53 42.33
N VAL A 63 -28.27 9.49 42.24
CA VAL A 63 -29.08 10.65 41.85
C VAL A 63 -29.13 11.67 42.99
N SER A 64 -29.00 12.96 42.67
CA SER A 64 -29.11 14.03 43.68
C SER A 64 -30.53 14.14 44.25
N ASP A 65 -30.66 14.50 45.53
CA ASP A 65 -31.95 14.70 46.21
C ASP A 65 -32.91 15.64 45.47
N ARG A 66 -32.36 16.70 44.86
CA ARG A 66 -33.12 17.66 44.03
C ARG A 66 -33.93 16.98 42.91
N LEU A 67 -33.40 15.89 42.36
CA LEU A 67 -34.02 15.11 41.30
C LEU A 67 -34.75 13.88 41.83
N ALA A 68 -34.25 13.28 42.91
CA ALA A 68 -34.82 12.11 43.54
C ALA A 68 -36.20 12.43 44.16
N VAL A 69 -36.30 13.49 44.96
CA VAL A 69 -37.52 13.84 45.72
C VAL A 69 -38.73 14.03 44.80
N PRO A 70 -38.66 14.84 43.71
CA PRO A 70 -39.78 14.96 42.77
C PRO A 70 -40.09 13.67 42.00
N SER A 71 -39.10 12.81 41.79
CA SER A 71 -39.30 11.54 41.07
C SER A 71 -40.01 10.50 41.92
N VAL A 72 -39.60 10.38 43.19
CA VAL A 72 -40.29 9.55 44.19
C VAL A 72 -41.73 10.05 44.37
N ALA A 73 -41.93 11.35 44.54
CA ALA A 73 -43.26 11.94 44.64
C ALA A 73 -44.14 11.65 43.40
N ALA A 74 -43.55 11.62 42.19
CA ALA A 74 -44.26 11.25 40.97
C ALA A 74 -44.69 9.78 40.95
N ILE A 75 -43.84 8.86 41.40
CA ILE A 75 -44.18 7.44 41.56
C ILE A 75 -45.35 7.32 42.55
N LEU A 76 -45.23 7.94 43.72
CA LEU A 76 -46.24 7.89 44.77
C LEU A 76 -47.59 8.50 44.36
N LEU A 77 -47.57 9.57 43.57
CA LEU A 77 -48.78 10.12 42.95
C LEU A 77 -49.45 9.09 42.02
N HIS A 78 -48.67 8.36 41.24
CA HIS A 78 -49.19 7.32 40.36
C HIS A 78 -49.68 6.09 41.15
N VAL A 79 -49.01 5.72 42.25
CA VAL A 79 -49.48 4.67 43.18
C VAL A 79 -50.85 5.02 43.73
N SER A 80 -51.03 6.27 44.19
CA SER A 80 -52.31 6.78 44.69
C SER A 80 -53.41 6.75 43.61
N LYS A 81 -53.09 7.08 42.35
CA LYS A 81 -54.06 7.08 41.23
C LYS A 81 -54.44 5.68 40.74
N ILE A 82 -53.48 4.76 40.71
CA ILE A 82 -53.67 3.40 40.18
C ILE A 82 -54.24 2.47 41.26
N GLY A 83 -53.98 2.77 42.53
CA GLY A 83 -54.39 1.93 43.67
C GLY A 83 -53.58 0.64 43.78
N LYS A 84 -52.38 0.59 43.18
CA LYS A 84 -51.48 -0.57 43.21
C LYS A 84 -50.04 -0.14 43.47
N PRO A 85 -49.25 -0.93 44.22
CA PRO A 85 -47.82 -0.69 44.38
C PRO A 85 -47.09 -0.72 43.03
N TYR A 86 -45.99 0.03 42.93
CA TYR A 86 -45.29 0.23 41.65
C TYR A 86 -44.64 -1.03 41.08
N TRP A 87 -44.37 -2.05 41.91
CA TRP A 87 -43.88 -3.36 41.44
C TRP A 87 -44.97 -4.24 40.81
N CYS A 88 -46.25 -3.87 40.93
CA CYS A 88 -47.38 -4.56 40.29
C CYS A 88 -47.85 -3.86 39.01
N TRP A 89 -47.16 -2.82 38.55
CA TRP A 89 -47.55 -2.06 37.37
C TRP A 89 -47.21 -2.79 36.07
N SER A 90 -48.07 -2.65 35.07
CA SER A 90 -47.79 -3.12 33.71
C SER A 90 -46.77 -2.21 33.02
N GLU A 91 -46.14 -2.73 31.97
CA GLU A 91 -45.22 -1.96 31.13
C GLU A 91 -45.88 -0.68 30.56
N ALA A 92 -47.17 -0.73 30.20
CA ALA A 92 -47.90 0.43 29.72
C ALA A 92 -48.01 1.53 30.79
N GLN A 93 -48.25 1.15 32.05
CA GLN A 93 -48.33 2.08 33.18
C GLN A 93 -46.97 2.75 33.46
N TRP A 94 -45.88 1.99 33.40
CA TRP A 94 -44.53 2.54 33.49
C TRP A 94 -44.23 3.51 32.34
N LEU A 95 -44.56 3.16 31.10
CA LEU A 95 -44.36 4.04 29.95
C LEU A 95 -45.17 5.34 30.06
N THR A 96 -46.39 5.29 30.61
CA THR A 96 -47.18 6.49 30.89
C THR A 96 -46.41 7.42 31.82
N LEU A 97 -45.89 6.93 32.96
CA LEU A 97 -45.10 7.74 33.90
C LEU A 97 -43.80 8.26 33.25
N LEU A 98 -43.02 7.40 32.59
CA LEU A 98 -41.73 7.74 32.00
C LEU A 98 -41.83 8.79 30.89
N ASN A 99 -42.97 8.87 30.21
CA ASN A 99 -43.23 9.86 29.17
C ASN A 99 -43.73 11.21 29.71
N THR A 100 -44.08 11.30 31.00
CA THR A 100 -44.41 12.59 31.64
C THR A 100 -43.17 13.47 31.82
N ARG A 101 -43.37 14.73 32.24
CA ARG A 101 -42.29 15.66 32.61
C ARG A 101 -41.99 15.66 34.12
N ALA A 102 -42.45 14.63 34.85
CA ALA A 102 -42.28 14.56 36.29
C ALA A 102 -40.89 14.00 36.65
N GLY A 103 -40.12 14.74 37.45
CA GLY A 103 -38.83 14.29 37.98
C GLY A 103 -37.76 13.95 36.94
N SER A 104 -36.83 13.09 37.34
CA SER A 104 -35.72 12.58 36.55
C SER A 104 -36.10 11.27 35.86
N ARG A 105 -36.31 11.34 34.55
CA ARG A 105 -36.64 10.15 33.73
C ARG A 105 -35.62 9.01 33.84
N PRO A 106 -34.30 9.23 33.87
CA PRO A 106 -33.33 8.15 34.09
C PRO A 106 -33.51 7.42 35.42
N TYR A 107 -33.83 8.15 36.49
CA TYR A 107 -34.07 7.54 37.80
C TYR A 107 -35.39 6.75 37.83
N LEU A 108 -36.46 7.33 37.28
CA LEU A 108 -37.73 6.62 37.10
C LEU A 108 -37.56 5.34 36.28
N ALA A 109 -36.70 5.35 35.27
CA ALA A 109 -36.38 4.16 34.47
C ALA A 109 -35.61 3.12 35.28
N ALA A 110 -34.73 3.54 36.22
CA ALA A 110 -34.06 2.62 37.14
C ALA A 110 -35.02 1.95 38.12
N VAL A 111 -35.98 2.70 38.65
CA VAL A 111 -37.07 2.12 39.47
C VAL A 111 -37.87 1.11 38.65
N ALA A 112 -38.28 1.48 37.43
CA ALA A 112 -39.03 0.58 36.56
C ALA A 112 -38.24 -0.70 36.21
N TYR A 113 -36.93 -0.57 36.00
CA TYR A 113 -36.05 -1.68 35.64
C TYR A 113 -35.91 -2.71 36.76
N HIS A 114 -35.58 -2.27 37.97
CA HIS A 114 -35.33 -3.16 39.11
C HIS A 114 -36.62 -3.61 39.78
N LEU A 115 -37.53 -2.67 40.05
CA LEU A 115 -38.69 -2.90 40.89
C LEU A 115 -39.96 -3.18 40.07
N GLY A 116 -40.03 -2.73 38.82
CA GLY A 116 -41.23 -2.78 37.98
C GLY A 116 -41.22 -3.80 36.83
N GLY A 117 -40.16 -4.61 36.68
CA GLY A 117 -40.04 -5.59 35.60
C GLY A 117 -39.83 -5.00 34.19
N PHE A 118 -39.58 -3.69 34.08
CA PHE A 118 -39.41 -2.99 32.80
C PHE A 118 -37.97 -3.06 32.28
N GLN A 119 -37.69 -4.09 31.48
CA GLN A 119 -36.34 -4.38 30.97
C GLN A 119 -35.98 -3.71 29.63
N THR A 120 -36.85 -2.84 29.09
CA THR A 120 -36.65 -2.22 27.77
C THR A 120 -36.64 -0.68 27.77
N PRO A 121 -35.67 -0.02 28.46
CA PRO A 121 -35.56 1.45 28.51
C PRO A 121 -35.54 2.16 27.15
N GLN A 122 -35.15 1.46 26.09
CA GLN A 122 -35.09 1.97 24.72
C GLN A 122 -36.48 2.32 24.15
N ARG A 123 -37.58 1.81 24.74
CA ARG A 123 -38.97 2.11 24.33
C ARG A 123 -39.48 3.47 24.84
N ILE A 124 -38.75 4.14 25.72
CA ILE A 124 -39.13 5.45 26.29
C ILE A 124 -39.17 6.51 25.16
N ALA A 125 -40.22 7.33 25.13
CA ALA A 125 -40.32 8.36 24.11
C ALA A 125 -39.21 9.42 24.28
N LYS A 126 -38.56 9.79 23.16
CA LYS A 126 -37.41 10.70 23.14
C LYS A 126 -36.24 10.19 24.01
N PHE A 127 -36.00 8.88 24.03
CA PHE A 127 -34.82 8.28 24.65
C PHE A 127 -33.52 8.92 24.11
N ARG A 128 -32.82 9.65 24.99
CA ARG A 128 -31.58 10.38 24.70
C ARG A 128 -30.59 10.09 25.83
N GLN A 129 -29.30 10.17 25.52
CA GLN A 129 -28.21 9.95 26.48
C GLN A 129 -28.24 8.57 27.18
N PRO A 130 -28.06 7.46 26.44
CA PRO A 130 -28.07 6.10 27.00
C PRO A 130 -27.10 5.90 28.17
N ALA A 131 -26.01 6.66 28.20
CA ALA A 131 -25.01 6.67 29.28
C ALA A 131 -25.63 6.96 30.66
N ILE A 132 -26.53 7.94 30.74
CA ILE A 132 -27.12 8.37 32.02
C ILE A 132 -28.08 7.29 32.53
N TYR A 133 -28.89 6.71 31.64
CA TYR A 133 -29.79 5.61 31.99
C TYR A 133 -28.99 4.39 32.48
N ALA A 134 -27.93 4.00 31.78
CA ALA A 134 -27.06 2.91 32.21
C ALA A 134 -26.40 3.21 33.57
N SER A 135 -25.90 4.43 33.77
CA SER A 135 -25.32 4.86 35.05
C SER A 135 -26.32 4.81 36.21
N TYR A 136 -27.60 5.11 35.98
CA TYR A 136 -28.61 5.11 37.05
C TYR A 136 -29.15 3.70 37.32
N ILE A 137 -29.27 2.88 36.27
CA ILE A 137 -29.74 1.49 36.38
C ILE A 137 -28.68 0.60 37.01
N PHE A 138 -27.43 0.68 36.57
CA PHE A 138 -26.37 -0.22 37.04
C PHE A 138 -25.51 0.36 38.15
N GLY A 139 -25.65 1.65 38.46
CA GLY A 139 -24.86 2.35 39.46
C GLY A 139 -23.78 3.24 38.84
N HIS A 140 -23.56 4.39 39.48
CA HIS A 140 -22.69 5.44 38.95
C HIS A 140 -21.20 5.04 38.95
N GLU A 141 -20.76 4.40 40.04
CA GLU A 141 -19.36 4.03 40.24
C GLU A 141 -18.88 3.00 39.23
N ILE A 142 -19.65 1.91 39.02
CA ILE A 142 -19.30 0.85 38.06
C ILE A 142 -19.27 1.39 36.63
N PHE A 143 -20.20 2.27 36.26
CA PHE A 143 -20.23 2.89 34.94
C PHE A 143 -18.97 3.73 34.68
N ILE A 144 -18.59 4.58 35.64
CA ILE A 144 -17.37 5.40 35.53
C ILE A 144 -16.13 4.53 35.45
N LEU A 145 -16.05 3.48 36.26
CA LEU A 145 -14.91 2.57 36.31
C LEU A 145 -14.72 1.84 34.96
N GLU A 146 -15.76 1.20 34.43
CA GLU A 146 -15.68 0.48 33.15
C GLU A 146 -15.46 1.44 31.96
N HIS A 147 -16.05 2.64 32.01
CA HIS A 147 -15.77 3.69 31.04
C HIS A 147 -14.29 4.13 31.09
N ALA A 148 -13.73 4.35 32.27
CA ALA A 148 -12.32 4.72 32.46
C ALA A 148 -11.38 3.61 31.98
N ARG A 149 -11.68 2.36 32.32
CA ARG A 149 -10.91 1.16 31.91
C ARG A 149 -10.86 1.03 30.40
N MET A 150 -12.02 1.13 29.74
CA MET A 150 -12.12 1.13 28.27
C MET A 150 -11.42 2.32 27.63
N SER A 151 -11.58 3.51 28.19
CA SER A 151 -10.91 4.73 27.72
C SER A 151 -9.39 4.62 27.78
N GLN A 152 -8.83 4.11 28.88
CA GLN A 152 -7.38 3.92 29.06
C GLN A 152 -6.79 2.96 28.03
N ILE A 153 -7.45 1.81 27.80
CA ILE A 153 -7.00 0.85 26.78
C ILE A 153 -7.08 1.46 25.39
N LEU A 154 -8.17 2.13 25.04
CA LEU A 154 -8.28 2.81 23.75
C LEU A 154 -7.22 3.91 23.58
N LYS A 155 -6.90 4.69 24.62
CA LYS A 155 -5.77 5.64 24.59
C LYS A 155 -4.45 4.94 24.27
N SER A 156 -4.18 3.78 24.90
CA SER A 156 -2.97 2.98 24.63
C SER A 156 -2.88 2.44 23.20
N LEU A 157 -4.02 2.34 22.49
CA LEU A 157 -4.08 1.98 21.07
C LEU A 157 -3.88 3.18 20.13
N GLY A 158 -3.89 4.42 20.64
CA GLY A 158 -3.77 5.65 19.85
C GLY A 158 -5.08 6.40 19.58
N TYR A 159 -6.14 6.17 20.36
CA TYR A 159 -7.35 6.99 20.31
C TYR A 159 -7.18 8.27 21.16
N ALA A 160 -7.53 9.44 20.60
CA ALA A 160 -7.40 10.73 21.29
C ALA A 160 -8.49 10.94 22.36
N ALA A 161 -8.11 11.52 23.50
CA ALA A 161 -8.97 11.67 24.69
C ALA A 161 -10.28 12.44 24.41
N ARG A 162 -10.20 13.59 23.75
CA ARG A 162 -11.36 14.47 23.49
C ARG A 162 -12.48 13.78 22.69
N HIS A 163 -12.11 12.93 21.74
CA HIS A 163 -13.09 12.19 20.96
C HIS A 163 -13.65 11.01 21.75
N LEU A 164 -12.82 10.31 22.53
CA LEU A 164 -13.22 9.16 23.34
C LEU A 164 -14.37 9.49 24.27
N GLU A 165 -14.25 10.55 25.07
CA GLU A 165 -15.26 10.90 26.10
C GLU A 165 -16.66 11.09 25.53
N GLN A 166 -16.78 11.76 24.38
CA GLN A 166 -18.06 12.08 23.77
C GLN A 166 -18.77 10.86 23.17
N PHE A 167 -18.06 9.98 22.43
CA PHE A 167 -18.72 8.83 21.80
C PHE A 167 -18.77 7.60 22.71
N LEU A 168 -17.78 7.41 23.59
CA LEU A 168 -17.62 6.19 24.36
C LEU A 168 -18.73 6.04 25.39
N SER A 169 -19.06 7.12 26.10
CA SER A 169 -20.15 7.16 27.08
C SER A 169 -21.46 6.66 26.48
N SER A 170 -21.84 7.19 25.30
CA SER A 170 -23.11 6.84 24.66
C SER A 170 -23.16 5.41 24.14
N VAL A 171 -22.05 4.89 23.59
CA VAL A 171 -22.02 3.52 23.06
C VAL A 171 -21.91 2.47 24.17
N LEU A 172 -21.13 2.75 25.23
CA LEU A 172 -21.07 1.85 26.39
C LEU A 172 -22.41 1.79 27.09
N GLY A 173 -23.03 2.93 27.39
CA GLY A 173 -24.36 2.93 28.03
C GLY A 173 -25.41 2.21 27.19
N THR A 174 -25.36 2.36 25.87
CA THR A 174 -26.19 1.55 24.95
C THR A 174 -25.97 0.06 25.14
N LEU A 175 -24.72 -0.40 25.09
CA LEU A 175 -24.39 -1.82 25.11
C LEU A 175 -24.70 -2.44 26.48
N MET A 176 -24.42 -1.72 27.57
CA MET A 176 -24.78 -2.16 28.92
C MET A 176 -26.29 -2.36 29.07
N LEU A 177 -27.11 -1.44 28.53
CA LEU A 177 -28.58 -1.55 28.58
C LEU A 177 -29.13 -2.70 27.73
N GLU A 178 -28.51 -2.99 26.58
CA GLU A 178 -28.90 -4.13 25.74
C GLU A 178 -28.44 -5.48 26.32
N ASN A 179 -27.33 -5.46 27.07
CA ASN A 179 -26.76 -6.63 27.72
C ASN A 179 -27.45 -6.97 29.04
N GLY A 180 -27.95 -5.97 29.76
CA GLY A 180 -28.50 -6.12 31.12
C GLY A 180 -27.44 -6.25 32.21
N ASP A 181 -26.15 -6.13 31.86
CA ASP A 181 -25.02 -6.22 32.79
C ASP A 181 -23.96 -5.16 32.41
N PRO A 182 -23.46 -4.34 33.37
CA PRO A 182 -22.49 -3.29 33.11
C PRO A 182 -21.06 -3.80 32.89
N ARG A 183 -20.73 -5.04 33.29
CA ARG A 183 -19.35 -5.57 33.26
C ARG A 183 -18.93 -5.84 31.82
N LEU A 184 -17.81 -5.28 31.39
CA LEU A 184 -17.31 -5.46 30.02
C LEU A 184 -17.00 -6.92 29.68
N GLU A 185 -16.68 -7.75 30.68
CA GLU A 185 -16.41 -9.19 30.55
C GLU A 185 -17.62 -9.96 30.03
N THR A 186 -18.83 -9.44 30.22
CA THR A 186 -20.07 -10.08 29.77
C THR A 186 -20.44 -9.71 28.34
N PHE A 187 -19.70 -8.81 27.69
CA PHE A 187 -20.02 -8.35 26.33
C PHE A 187 -19.63 -9.40 25.29
N THR A 188 -20.61 -10.16 24.79
CA THR A 188 -20.39 -11.21 23.79
C THR A 188 -20.28 -10.68 22.35
N GLU A 189 -19.81 -11.53 21.43
CA GLU A 189 -19.77 -11.21 20.00
C GLU A 189 -21.18 -10.93 19.45
N GLU A 190 -22.18 -11.71 19.88
CA GLU A 190 -23.58 -11.58 19.47
C GLU A 190 -24.18 -10.25 19.93
N LEU A 191 -23.87 -9.79 21.15
CA LEU A 191 -24.29 -8.47 21.63
C LEU A 191 -23.77 -7.36 20.71
N LEU A 192 -22.47 -7.39 20.40
CA LEU A 192 -21.84 -6.35 19.59
C LEU A 192 -22.36 -6.36 18.14
N LEU A 193 -22.65 -7.54 17.58
CA LEU A 193 -23.27 -7.68 16.26
C LEU A 193 -24.71 -7.15 16.24
N ARG A 194 -25.51 -7.43 17.27
CA ARG A 194 -26.88 -6.87 17.42
C ARG A 194 -26.85 -5.35 17.55
N GLY A 195 -25.97 -4.82 18.40
CA GLY A 195 -25.79 -3.37 18.58
C GLY A 195 -25.33 -2.65 17.30
N GLN A 196 -24.73 -3.38 16.35
CA GLN A 196 -24.34 -2.87 15.03
C GLN A 196 -25.50 -2.87 14.03
N ALA A 197 -26.28 -3.95 13.95
CA ALA A 197 -27.24 -4.20 12.87
C ALA A 197 -28.41 -3.20 12.82
N HIS A 198 -28.78 -2.61 13.95
CA HIS A 198 -30.00 -1.81 14.09
C HIS A 198 -29.77 -0.29 14.25
N ARG A 199 -28.58 0.22 13.89
CA ARG A 199 -28.20 1.61 14.21
C ARG A 199 -27.52 2.35 13.06
N SER A 200 -27.48 3.69 13.18
CA SER A 200 -26.81 4.57 12.22
C SER A 200 -25.31 4.23 12.07
N GLU A 201 -24.73 4.57 10.92
CA GLU A 201 -23.32 4.28 10.58
C GLU A 201 -22.33 4.77 11.67
N CYS A 202 -22.65 5.90 12.33
CA CYS A 202 -21.84 6.46 13.41
C CYS A 202 -21.80 5.55 14.66
N VAL A 203 -22.93 4.94 15.03
CA VAL A 203 -22.98 4.03 16.18
C VAL A 203 -22.31 2.71 15.87
N ALA A 204 -22.55 2.14 14.68
CA ALA A 204 -21.86 0.94 14.22
C ALA A 204 -20.33 1.10 14.25
N ARG A 205 -19.82 2.27 13.83
CA ARG A 205 -18.38 2.60 13.92
C ARG A 205 -17.88 2.67 15.37
N SER A 206 -18.72 3.11 16.30
CA SER A 206 -18.36 3.26 17.72
C SER A 206 -18.36 1.91 18.44
N VAL A 207 -19.31 1.02 18.14
CA VAL A 207 -19.31 -0.39 18.59
C VAL A 207 -18.04 -1.08 18.12
N GLY A 208 -17.62 -0.80 16.87
CA GLY A 208 -16.36 -1.27 16.35
C GLY A 208 -15.10 -0.74 17.04
N LYS A 209 -15.16 0.33 17.83
CA LYS A 209 -14.06 0.76 18.69
C LYS A 209 -14.09 0.01 20.01
N VAL A 210 -15.28 -0.17 20.61
CA VAL A 210 -15.45 -0.96 21.84
C VAL A 210 -14.93 -2.38 21.65
N SER A 211 -15.27 -3.04 20.54
CA SER A 211 -14.76 -4.37 20.20
C SER A 211 -13.22 -4.44 20.13
N HIS A 212 -12.58 -3.37 19.65
CA HIS A 212 -11.11 -3.28 19.65
C HIS A 212 -10.53 -3.18 21.06
N GLY A 213 -11.15 -2.39 21.93
CA GLY A 213 -10.74 -2.27 23.33
C GLY A 213 -10.93 -3.59 24.08
N LEU A 214 -12.07 -4.26 23.91
CA LEU A 214 -12.35 -5.57 24.52
C LEU A 214 -11.34 -6.64 24.10
N ALA A 215 -10.96 -6.67 22.81
CA ALA A 215 -9.94 -7.60 22.33
C ALA A 215 -8.55 -7.28 22.90
N ALA A 216 -8.21 -5.98 23.04
CA ALA A 216 -6.95 -5.56 23.66
C ALA A 216 -6.90 -5.86 25.18
N MET A 217 -8.06 -5.92 25.83
CA MET A 217 -8.21 -6.38 27.23
C MET A 217 -8.16 -7.92 27.37
N GLY A 218 -8.19 -8.67 26.26
CA GLY A 218 -8.25 -10.13 26.29
C GLY A 218 -9.66 -10.71 26.54
N ILE A 219 -10.70 -9.86 26.60
CA ILE A 219 -12.09 -10.29 26.76
C ILE A 219 -12.60 -10.97 25.47
N LEU A 220 -12.26 -10.41 24.31
CA LEU A 220 -12.53 -11.03 23.01
C LEU A 220 -11.25 -11.64 22.44
N VAL A 221 -11.37 -12.82 21.81
CA VAL A 221 -10.25 -13.48 21.10
C VAL A 221 -9.68 -12.59 19.99
N LYS A 222 -10.56 -11.89 19.27
CA LYS A 222 -10.18 -10.99 18.18
C LYS A 222 -11.15 -9.80 18.11
N PRO A 223 -10.67 -8.63 17.66
CA PRO A 223 -11.57 -7.52 17.39
C PRO A 223 -12.50 -7.87 16.22
N LEU A 224 -13.78 -7.53 16.37
CA LEU A 224 -14.77 -7.73 15.33
C LEU A 224 -14.51 -6.78 14.17
N ARG A 225 -14.54 -7.31 12.95
CA ARG A 225 -14.36 -6.52 11.72
C ARG A 225 -15.63 -5.71 11.44
N MET A 226 -15.73 -4.57 12.10
CA MET A 226 -16.96 -3.77 12.21
C MET A 226 -17.19 -2.78 11.06
N ARG A 227 -16.71 -3.11 9.87
CA ARG A 227 -17.26 -2.52 8.65
C ARG A 227 -18.17 -3.59 8.07
N GLY A 228 -19.43 -3.26 7.79
CA GLY A 228 -20.35 -4.08 6.98
C GLY A 228 -19.89 -4.31 5.53
N TYR A 229 -18.58 -4.33 5.29
CA TYR A 229 -18.03 -5.23 4.30
C TYR A 229 -18.26 -6.63 4.85
N ALA A 230 -19.45 -7.18 4.57
CA ALA A 230 -19.41 -8.56 4.12
C ALA A 230 -18.25 -8.61 3.12
N SER A 231 -17.26 -9.47 3.37
CA SER A 231 -16.14 -9.71 2.46
C SER A 231 -16.62 -10.00 1.04
N TRP A 232 -17.92 -10.32 0.93
CA TRP A 232 -18.68 -10.64 -0.24
C TRP A 232 -20.08 -10.03 -0.13
N ARG A 233 -20.47 -9.18 -1.10
CA ARG A 233 -21.89 -8.97 -1.41
C ARG A 233 -22.25 -9.99 -2.47
N GLU A 234 -23.34 -10.72 -2.26
CA GLU A 234 -23.85 -11.58 -3.31
C GLU A 234 -24.09 -10.76 -4.56
N LYS A 235 -23.55 -11.24 -5.68
CA LYS A 235 -23.76 -10.60 -6.97
C LYS A 235 -25.11 -11.06 -7.48
N SER A 236 -25.91 -10.12 -7.99
CA SER A 236 -27.16 -10.47 -8.64
C SER A 236 -26.88 -11.45 -9.78
N ILE A 237 -27.77 -12.43 -9.89
CA ILE A 237 -27.80 -13.47 -10.92
C ILE A 237 -28.94 -13.23 -11.92
N ASP A 238 -29.61 -12.08 -11.83
CA ASP A 238 -30.78 -11.75 -12.64
C ASP A 238 -30.39 -11.65 -14.12
N GLY A 239 -31.17 -12.31 -14.98
CA GLY A 239 -30.90 -12.37 -16.42
C GLY A 239 -29.73 -13.28 -16.82
N ILE A 240 -29.35 -14.24 -15.97
CA ILE A 240 -28.32 -15.24 -16.26
C ILE A 240 -28.92 -16.64 -16.09
N ASP A 241 -28.59 -17.56 -17.01
CA ASP A 241 -29.02 -18.96 -16.90
C ASP A 241 -28.52 -19.62 -15.59
N PRO A 242 -29.40 -20.29 -14.81
CA PRO A 242 -29.02 -20.92 -13.55
C PRO A 242 -27.90 -21.95 -13.66
N THR A 243 -27.79 -22.65 -14.79
CA THR A 243 -26.74 -23.64 -15.06
C THR A 243 -25.39 -22.97 -15.18
N TRP A 244 -25.30 -21.85 -15.90
CA TRP A 244 -24.08 -21.04 -15.96
C TRP A 244 -23.68 -20.49 -14.60
N VAL A 245 -24.65 -20.02 -13.80
CA VAL A 245 -24.42 -19.54 -12.43
C VAL A 245 -23.82 -20.63 -11.55
N ARG A 246 -24.32 -21.86 -11.63
CA ARG A 246 -23.77 -23.00 -10.87
C ARG A 246 -22.30 -23.24 -11.21
N TRP A 247 -21.93 -23.23 -12.49
CA TRP A 247 -20.53 -23.36 -12.90
C TRP A 247 -19.64 -22.21 -12.44
N CYS A 248 -20.14 -20.97 -12.54
CA CYS A 248 -19.41 -19.79 -12.04
C CYS A 248 -19.14 -19.89 -10.54
N ARG A 249 -20.14 -20.29 -9.74
CA ARG A 249 -20.02 -20.48 -8.29
C ARG A 249 -19.05 -21.62 -7.96
N ARG A 250 -19.19 -22.77 -8.63
CA ARG A 250 -18.27 -23.90 -8.47
C ARG A 250 -16.81 -23.50 -8.76
N TRP A 251 -16.56 -22.76 -9.84
CA TRP A 251 -15.23 -22.23 -10.15
C TRP A 251 -14.71 -21.28 -9.06
N ARG A 252 -15.55 -20.37 -8.58
CA ARG A 252 -15.18 -19.44 -7.50
C ARG A 252 -14.81 -20.20 -6.22
N ASP A 253 -15.57 -21.23 -5.86
CA ASP A 253 -15.37 -21.95 -4.60
C ASP A 253 -14.14 -22.87 -4.68
N THR A 254 -13.80 -23.36 -5.88
CA THR A 254 -12.62 -24.22 -6.11
C THR A 254 -11.33 -23.42 -6.37
N SER A 255 -11.43 -22.22 -6.94
CA SER A 255 -10.26 -21.46 -7.38
C SER A 255 -9.34 -21.05 -6.22
N THR A 256 -8.05 -21.40 -6.37
CA THR A 256 -6.94 -21.04 -5.46
C THR A 256 -6.45 -19.61 -5.62
N LEU A 257 -7.13 -18.81 -6.45
CA LEU A 257 -6.82 -17.40 -6.62
C LEU A 257 -7.02 -16.62 -5.32
N ARG A 258 -6.18 -15.60 -5.13
CA ARG A 258 -6.35 -14.64 -4.03
C ARG A 258 -7.74 -14.02 -4.07
N PRO A 259 -8.38 -13.76 -2.91
CA PRO A 259 -9.79 -13.34 -2.83
C PRO A 259 -10.15 -12.23 -3.81
N ARG A 260 -9.43 -11.10 -3.80
CA ARG A 260 -9.72 -9.97 -4.70
C ARG A 260 -9.60 -10.31 -6.18
N THR A 261 -8.61 -11.13 -6.56
CA THR A 261 -8.42 -11.55 -7.96
C THR A 261 -9.51 -12.53 -8.37
N ARG A 262 -9.82 -13.50 -7.51
CA ARG A 262 -10.91 -14.46 -7.69
C ARG A 262 -12.24 -13.75 -7.90
N GLU A 263 -12.58 -12.79 -7.03
CA GLU A 263 -13.82 -12.02 -7.13
C GLU A 263 -13.92 -11.17 -8.39
N SER A 264 -12.78 -10.62 -8.85
CA SER A 264 -12.73 -9.84 -10.08
C SER A 264 -12.97 -10.73 -11.30
N ASN A 265 -12.32 -11.90 -11.35
CA ASN A 265 -12.50 -12.89 -12.43
C ASN A 265 -13.91 -13.47 -12.41
N TYR A 266 -14.41 -13.88 -11.24
CA TYR A 266 -15.79 -14.33 -11.04
C TYR A 266 -16.79 -13.30 -11.56
N SER A 267 -16.54 -12.00 -11.35
CA SER A 267 -17.37 -10.94 -11.93
C SER A 267 -17.43 -10.97 -13.45
N PHE A 268 -16.29 -11.13 -14.11
CA PHE A 268 -16.22 -11.16 -15.57
C PHE A 268 -16.92 -12.41 -16.11
N ILE A 269 -16.66 -13.57 -15.53
CA ILE A 269 -17.25 -14.86 -15.93
C ILE A 269 -18.76 -14.84 -15.73
N LEU A 270 -19.24 -14.31 -14.60
CA LEU A 270 -20.67 -14.20 -14.32
C LEU A 270 -21.36 -13.26 -15.33
N ARG A 271 -20.75 -12.10 -15.64
CA ARG A 271 -21.28 -11.15 -16.63
C ARG A 271 -21.33 -11.70 -18.05
N THR A 272 -20.42 -12.61 -18.42
CA THR A 272 -20.54 -13.37 -19.68
C THR A 272 -21.86 -14.13 -19.76
N GLY A 273 -22.43 -14.54 -18.62
CA GLY A 273 -23.75 -15.16 -18.57
C GLY A 273 -24.90 -14.27 -19.06
N ILE A 274 -24.80 -12.94 -18.87
CA ILE A 274 -25.80 -12.00 -19.42
C ILE A 274 -25.72 -11.98 -20.95
N TRP A 275 -24.50 -11.99 -21.50
CA TRP A 275 -24.29 -12.06 -22.93
C TRP A 275 -24.80 -13.38 -23.51
N LEU A 276 -24.51 -14.51 -22.86
CA LEU A 276 -25.02 -15.83 -23.26
C LEU A 276 -26.55 -15.84 -23.30
N ALA A 277 -27.21 -15.36 -22.26
CA ALA A 277 -28.68 -15.33 -22.19
C ALA A 277 -29.34 -14.47 -23.28
N ARG A 278 -28.64 -13.44 -23.79
CA ARG A 278 -29.17 -12.53 -24.83
C ARG A 278 -28.85 -12.99 -26.25
N GLU A 279 -27.61 -13.39 -26.49
CA GLU A 279 -27.07 -13.57 -27.85
C GLU A 279 -26.83 -15.04 -28.21
N GLN A 280 -26.73 -15.94 -27.21
CA GLN A 280 -26.48 -17.37 -27.39
C GLN A 280 -27.28 -18.23 -26.39
N PRO A 281 -28.63 -18.16 -26.36
CA PRO A 281 -29.43 -18.76 -25.28
C PRO A 281 -29.29 -20.29 -25.15
N TRP A 282 -28.89 -20.97 -26.22
CA TRP A 282 -28.63 -22.41 -26.23
C TRP A 282 -27.30 -22.83 -25.58
N VAL A 283 -26.42 -21.87 -25.25
CA VAL A 283 -25.13 -22.12 -24.60
C VAL A 283 -25.25 -21.81 -23.11
N ASN A 284 -25.63 -22.81 -22.31
CA ASN A 284 -25.85 -22.66 -20.86
C ASN A 284 -24.78 -23.36 -19.99
N SER A 285 -23.95 -24.21 -20.60
CA SER A 285 -22.86 -24.94 -19.94
C SER A 285 -21.52 -24.73 -20.66
N PRO A 286 -20.36 -24.84 -19.97
CA PRO A 286 -19.05 -24.74 -20.59
C PRO A 286 -18.81 -25.71 -21.77
N VAL A 287 -19.44 -26.88 -21.76
CA VAL A 287 -19.31 -27.91 -22.81
C VAL A 287 -20.09 -27.58 -24.09
N ASP A 288 -21.05 -26.65 -24.01
CA ASP A 288 -21.85 -26.22 -25.16
C ASP A 288 -21.07 -25.22 -26.04
N TRP A 289 -20.04 -24.59 -25.49
CA TRP A 289 -19.20 -23.64 -26.21
C TRP A 289 -18.48 -24.28 -27.39
N SER A 290 -18.56 -23.60 -28.53
CA SER A 290 -17.89 -23.99 -29.78
C SER A 290 -16.86 -22.94 -30.21
N LEU A 291 -16.17 -23.22 -31.31
CA LEU A 291 -15.31 -22.25 -32.00
C LEU A 291 -16.08 -20.98 -32.41
N SER A 292 -17.33 -21.13 -32.87
CA SER A 292 -18.17 -19.99 -33.26
C SER A 292 -18.59 -19.14 -32.06
N SER A 293 -18.94 -19.77 -30.93
CA SER A 293 -19.23 -19.04 -29.68
C SER A 293 -18.02 -18.25 -29.18
N CYS A 294 -16.80 -18.80 -29.31
CA CYS A 294 -15.57 -18.09 -28.96
C CYS A 294 -15.35 -16.84 -29.83
N ALA A 295 -15.51 -16.97 -31.14
CA ALA A 295 -15.37 -15.84 -32.07
C ALA A 295 -16.43 -14.76 -31.81
N ALA A 296 -17.68 -15.16 -31.61
CA ALA A 296 -18.78 -14.26 -31.26
C ALA A 296 -18.51 -13.51 -29.95
N PHE A 297 -17.99 -14.19 -28.92
CA PHE A 297 -17.63 -13.57 -27.66
C PHE A 297 -16.50 -12.53 -27.80
N ILE A 298 -15.45 -12.84 -28.57
CA ILE A 298 -14.36 -11.88 -28.83
C ILE A 298 -14.92 -10.63 -29.50
N ALA A 299 -15.75 -10.80 -30.54
CA ALA A 299 -16.37 -9.67 -31.26
C ALA A 299 -17.27 -8.83 -30.34
N ALA A 300 -18.06 -9.49 -29.49
CA ALA A 300 -18.93 -8.83 -28.51
C ALA A 300 -18.11 -8.02 -27.50
N VAL A 301 -17.06 -8.59 -26.91
CA VAL A 301 -16.17 -7.89 -25.98
C VAL A 301 -15.44 -6.72 -26.65
N ASP A 302 -15.08 -6.84 -27.93
CA ASP A 302 -14.42 -5.76 -28.65
C ASP A 302 -15.35 -4.58 -28.94
N ARG A 303 -16.64 -4.82 -29.17
CA ARG A 303 -17.65 -3.78 -29.40
C ARG A 303 -18.35 -3.29 -28.13
N MET A 304 -18.12 -3.97 -27.00
CA MET A 304 -18.79 -3.69 -25.73
C MET A 304 -18.57 -2.26 -25.23
N THR A 305 -19.63 -1.68 -24.69
CA THR A 305 -19.66 -0.36 -24.05
C THR A 305 -19.67 -0.43 -22.53
N VAL A 306 -19.27 0.65 -21.86
CA VAL A 306 -19.28 0.72 -20.39
C VAL A 306 -20.73 0.69 -19.90
N GLY A 307 -21.02 -0.23 -18.98
CA GLY A 307 -22.38 -0.46 -18.44
C GLY A 307 -23.09 -1.63 -19.11
N GLU A 308 -22.63 -2.04 -20.30
CA GLU A 308 -23.11 -3.22 -20.96
C GLU A 308 -22.73 -4.48 -20.16
N TRP A 309 -23.68 -5.40 -20.03
CA TRP A 309 -23.62 -6.57 -19.15
C TRP A 309 -23.33 -6.24 -17.68
N ALA A 310 -23.68 -5.04 -17.20
CA ALA A 310 -23.63 -4.75 -15.76
C ALA A 310 -24.66 -5.60 -15.02
N LEU A 311 -24.26 -6.18 -13.89
CA LEU A 311 -25.15 -6.94 -13.01
C LEU A 311 -26.12 -5.98 -12.31
N GLU A 312 -27.32 -6.44 -11.92
CA GLU A 312 -28.29 -5.63 -11.17
C GLU A 312 -27.68 -5.06 -9.88
N SER A 313 -26.87 -5.87 -9.21
CA SER A 313 -26.08 -5.49 -8.02
C SER A 313 -25.10 -4.32 -8.24
N ALA A 314 -24.85 -3.93 -9.50
CA ALA A 314 -24.07 -2.76 -9.85
C ALA A 314 -24.92 -1.49 -10.08
N ARG A 315 -26.26 -1.59 -10.13
CA ARG A 315 -27.17 -0.44 -10.25
C ARG A 315 -26.94 0.53 -9.07
N GLY A 316 -26.76 1.80 -9.40
CA GLY A 316 -26.34 2.85 -8.45
C GLY A 316 -24.84 3.14 -8.43
N THR A 317 -24.00 2.34 -9.09
CA THR A 317 -22.57 2.68 -9.28
C THR A 317 -22.43 3.70 -10.39
N LYS A 318 -21.81 4.87 -10.10
CA LYS A 318 -21.44 5.84 -11.15
C LYS A 318 -20.33 5.25 -12.04
N LEU A 319 -20.71 4.65 -13.16
CA LEU A 319 -19.79 4.13 -14.16
C LEU A 319 -19.27 5.28 -15.01
N LYS A 320 -17.98 5.58 -14.89
CA LYS A 320 -17.34 6.64 -15.69
C LYS A 320 -17.33 6.24 -17.17
N GLY A 321 -17.86 7.12 -18.02
CA GLY A 321 -17.91 6.89 -19.47
C GLY A 321 -18.99 5.89 -19.89
N LEU A 322 -20.12 5.81 -19.15
CA LEU A 322 -21.27 4.99 -19.51
C LEU A 322 -21.64 5.18 -21.00
N GLY A 323 -21.86 4.08 -21.72
CA GLY A 323 -22.16 4.08 -23.16
C GLY A 323 -20.95 4.26 -24.09
N GLN A 324 -19.77 4.63 -23.58
CA GLN A 324 -18.55 4.68 -24.38
C GLN A 324 -17.92 3.29 -24.53
N PRO A 325 -17.14 3.02 -25.59
CA PRO A 325 -16.39 1.77 -25.72
C PRO A 325 -15.51 1.49 -24.51
N ILE A 326 -15.49 0.24 -24.04
CA ILE A 326 -14.64 -0.12 -22.89
C ILE A 326 -13.15 -0.01 -23.24
N ALA A 327 -12.34 0.33 -22.22
CA ALA A 327 -10.89 0.45 -22.39
C ALA A 327 -10.25 -0.90 -22.81
N PRO A 328 -9.16 -0.89 -23.61
CA PRO A 328 -8.45 -2.10 -24.05
C PRO A 328 -8.07 -3.04 -22.91
N ASN A 329 -7.61 -2.50 -21.77
CA ASN A 329 -7.28 -3.29 -20.59
C ASN A 329 -8.50 -4.02 -19.99
N SER A 330 -9.69 -3.44 -20.08
CA SER A 330 -10.93 -4.08 -19.66
C SER A 330 -11.30 -5.23 -20.60
N LYS A 331 -11.18 -5.03 -21.92
CA LYS A 331 -11.35 -6.10 -22.93
C LYS A 331 -10.43 -7.29 -22.65
N ARG A 332 -9.14 -7.00 -22.45
CA ARG A 332 -8.13 -8.01 -22.06
C ARG A 332 -8.50 -8.72 -20.76
N GLY A 333 -9.06 -7.99 -19.78
CA GLY A 333 -9.53 -8.54 -18.51
C GLY A 333 -10.65 -9.57 -18.66
N PHE A 334 -11.67 -9.27 -19.48
CA PHE A 334 -12.75 -10.21 -19.80
C PHE A 334 -12.22 -11.48 -20.48
N LEU A 335 -11.44 -11.31 -21.55
CA LEU A 335 -10.85 -12.44 -22.30
C LEU A 335 -9.91 -13.28 -21.43
N HIS A 336 -9.16 -12.65 -20.51
CA HIS A 336 -8.30 -13.38 -19.58
C HIS A 336 -9.09 -14.20 -18.56
N ALA A 337 -10.13 -13.61 -17.96
CA ALA A 337 -10.95 -14.29 -16.96
C ALA A 337 -11.68 -15.50 -17.55
N LEU A 338 -12.27 -15.33 -18.74
CA LEU A 338 -13.00 -16.42 -19.40
C LEU A 338 -12.05 -17.53 -19.88
N ARG A 339 -10.89 -17.18 -20.47
CA ARG A 339 -9.87 -18.19 -20.80
C ARG A 339 -9.45 -19.02 -19.60
N ARG A 340 -9.22 -18.35 -18.48
CA ARG A 340 -8.80 -19.01 -17.25
C ARG A 340 -9.90 -19.94 -16.73
N PHE A 341 -11.14 -19.48 -16.71
CA PHE A 341 -12.29 -20.30 -16.34
C PHE A 341 -12.35 -21.60 -17.13
N PHE A 342 -12.21 -21.53 -18.46
CA PHE A 342 -12.22 -22.72 -19.32
C PHE A 342 -10.99 -23.62 -19.13
N ILE A 343 -9.80 -23.05 -18.96
CA ILE A 343 -8.59 -23.84 -18.66
C ILE A 343 -8.77 -24.57 -17.32
N ASP A 344 -9.24 -23.88 -16.28
CA ASP A 344 -9.46 -24.47 -14.96
C ASP A 344 -10.56 -25.54 -15.03
N PHE A 345 -11.64 -25.31 -15.80
CA PHE A 345 -12.72 -26.28 -16.03
C PHE A 345 -12.21 -27.61 -16.58
N GLU A 346 -11.38 -27.56 -17.63
CA GLU A 346 -10.82 -28.75 -18.27
C GLU A 346 -9.74 -29.40 -17.39
N PHE A 347 -8.87 -28.58 -16.77
CA PHE A 347 -7.80 -29.05 -15.88
C PHE A 347 -8.33 -29.75 -14.63
N TRP A 348 -9.47 -29.31 -14.10
CA TRP A 348 -10.14 -29.98 -12.96
C TRP A 348 -11.04 -31.15 -13.38
N GLY A 349 -11.03 -31.54 -14.65
CA GLY A 349 -11.77 -32.71 -15.14
C GLY A 349 -13.29 -32.55 -15.09
N TRP A 350 -13.81 -31.32 -15.13
CA TRP A 350 -15.26 -31.07 -15.06
C TRP A 350 -15.99 -31.34 -16.38
N GLY A 351 -15.23 -31.48 -17.47
CA GLY A 351 -15.70 -31.83 -18.79
C GLY A 351 -14.61 -31.58 -19.83
N ARG A 352 -14.92 -31.86 -21.10
CA ARG A 352 -14.01 -31.66 -22.23
C ARG A 352 -14.51 -30.54 -23.12
N LEU A 353 -13.63 -29.62 -23.52
CA LEU A 353 -13.99 -28.49 -24.37
C LEU A 353 -13.85 -28.86 -25.85
N LYS A 354 -14.66 -28.23 -26.70
CA LYS A 354 -14.62 -28.38 -28.16
C LYS A 354 -13.62 -27.41 -28.82
N PHE A 355 -12.87 -26.66 -28.03
CA PHE A 355 -11.95 -25.62 -28.47
C PHE A 355 -10.78 -25.48 -27.50
N SER A 356 -9.64 -24.98 -27.99
CA SER A 356 -8.52 -24.58 -27.12
C SER A 356 -8.73 -23.15 -26.57
N PRO A 357 -8.87 -22.93 -25.26
CA PRO A 357 -9.06 -21.59 -24.71
C PRO A 357 -7.88 -20.65 -24.97
N ARG A 358 -6.65 -21.18 -25.01
CA ARG A 358 -5.45 -20.37 -25.24
C ARG A 358 -5.43 -19.74 -26.63
N HIS A 359 -5.91 -20.47 -27.63
CA HIS A 359 -5.90 -20.05 -29.03
C HIS A 359 -7.20 -19.32 -29.41
N HIS A 360 -8.36 -19.91 -29.15
CA HIS A 360 -9.64 -19.41 -29.66
C HIS A 360 -10.25 -18.28 -28.84
N LEU A 361 -9.74 -18.03 -27.62
CA LEU A 361 -10.08 -16.86 -26.81
C LEU A 361 -8.85 -15.94 -26.61
N ALA A 362 -7.86 -16.04 -27.50
CA ALA A 362 -6.68 -15.19 -27.47
C ALA A 362 -7.06 -13.69 -27.55
N THR A 363 -6.26 -12.85 -26.91
CA THR A 363 -6.49 -11.40 -26.96
C THR A 363 -6.15 -10.87 -28.36
N PRO A 364 -7.06 -10.14 -29.05
CA PRO A 364 -6.78 -9.57 -30.36
C PRO A 364 -5.53 -8.69 -30.35
N ARG A 365 -4.77 -8.66 -31.47
CA ARG A 365 -3.52 -7.91 -31.58
C ARG A 365 -3.70 -6.42 -31.31
N SER A 366 -4.74 -5.81 -31.86
CA SER A 366 -5.09 -4.39 -31.63
C SER A 366 -5.35 -4.09 -30.16
N VAL A 367 -6.10 -4.96 -29.47
CA VAL A 367 -6.37 -4.86 -28.04
C VAL A 367 -5.08 -5.04 -27.25
N ALA A 368 -4.24 -6.03 -27.59
CA ALA A 368 -2.98 -6.29 -26.91
C ALA A 368 -2.00 -5.11 -27.03
N PHE A 369 -1.86 -4.55 -28.24
CA PHE A 369 -1.02 -3.37 -28.51
C PHE A 369 -1.48 -2.16 -27.69
N ASN A 370 -2.78 -1.83 -27.73
CA ASN A 370 -3.35 -0.70 -26.99
C ASN A 370 -3.47 -0.94 -25.47
N SER A 371 -3.33 -2.19 -25.03
CA SER A 371 -3.25 -2.57 -23.61
C SER A 371 -1.82 -2.55 -23.08
N GLY A 372 -0.85 -2.09 -23.88
CA GLY A 372 0.56 -1.97 -23.51
C GLY A 372 0.78 -1.12 -22.26
N ILE A 373 1.85 -1.43 -21.53
CA ILE A 373 2.23 -0.69 -20.32
C ILE A 373 2.89 0.62 -20.75
N ASN A 374 2.19 1.73 -20.59
CA ASN A 374 2.77 3.08 -20.73
C ASN A 374 2.91 3.70 -19.32
N PRO A 375 4.09 3.61 -18.68
CA PRO A 375 4.28 4.24 -17.38
C PRO A 375 4.20 5.76 -17.54
N ARG A 376 3.11 6.32 -16.99
CA ARG A 376 2.85 7.75 -16.97
C ARG A 376 3.66 8.37 -15.83
N VAL A 377 4.92 8.68 -16.09
CA VAL A 377 5.79 9.43 -15.18
C VAL A 377 5.15 10.80 -14.88
N ILE A 378 5.26 11.27 -13.64
CA ILE A 378 4.85 12.61 -13.22
C ILE A 378 5.84 13.60 -13.82
N ASP A 379 5.36 14.78 -14.24
CA ASP A 379 6.23 15.81 -14.79
C ASP A 379 7.37 16.15 -13.82
N ASP A 380 8.62 16.24 -14.33
CA ASP A 380 9.84 16.34 -13.51
C ASP A 380 9.76 17.50 -12.49
N SER A 381 9.24 18.65 -12.90
CA SER A 381 9.04 19.82 -12.03
C SER A 381 8.05 19.56 -10.90
N SER A 382 6.94 18.89 -11.19
CA SER A 382 5.94 18.49 -10.20
C SER A 382 6.50 17.42 -9.26
N TRP A 383 7.26 16.46 -9.78
CA TRP A 383 7.86 15.39 -8.97
C TRP A 383 8.88 15.94 -7.96
N LEU A 384 9.77 16.85 -8.38
CA LEU A 384 10.73 17.50 -7.48
C LEU A 384 10.04 18.31 -6.37
N LYS A 385 8.98 19.05 -6.72
CA LYS A 385 8.15 19.78 -5.74
C LYS A 385 7.50 18.83 -4.74
N LEU A 386 7.01 17.66 -5.17
CA LEU A 386 6.43 16.66 -4.28
C LEU A 386 7.47 16.01 -3.35
N ILE A 387 8.70 15.77 -3.83
CA ILE A 387 9.82 15.32 -2.99
C ILE A 387 10.09 16.37 -1.91
N TRP A 388 10.26 17.64 -2.29
CA TRP A 388 10.44 18.73 -1.34
C TRP A 388 9.30 18.81 -0.33
N ALA A 389 8.05 18.75 -0.79
CA ALA A 389 6.88 18.80 0.08
C ALA A 389 6.87 17.64 1.09
N SER A 390 7.30 16.44 0.69
CA SER A 390 7.34 15.27 1.58
C SER A 390 8.31 15.42 2.74
N LEU A 391 9.40 16.18 2.55
CA LEU A 391 10.40 16.46 3.56
C LEU A 391 9.97 17.61 4.51
N ASN A 392 9.04 18.45 4.07
CA ASN A 392 8.66 19.72 4.71
C ASN A 392 7.20 19.76 5.20
N LEU A 393 6.55 18.60 5.37
CA LEU A 393 5.20 18.54 5.95
C LEU A 393 5.21 18.99 7.41
N THR A 394 4.27 19.85 7.77
CA THR A 394 4.07 20.41 9.11
C THR A 394 2.67 20.08 9.63
N ARG A 395 2.38 20.42 10.90
CA ARG A 395 1.06 20.20 11.50
C ARG A 395 -0.06 20.93 10.76
N ASN A 396 0.21 22.13 10.23
CA ASN A 396 -0.77 22.95 9.51
C ASN A 396 -1.21 22.33 8.17
N ASP A 397 -0.45 21.37 7.64
CA ASP A 397 -0.76 20.71 6.37
C ASP A 397 -1.75 19.53 6.55
N LEU A 398 -2.06 19.15 7.79
CA LEU A 398 -2.95 18.03 8.06
C LEU A 398 -4.41 18.37 7.73
N LEU A 399 -4.98 17.64 6.77
CA LEU A 399 -6.41 17.73 6.43
C LEU A 399 -7.34 17.40 7.61
N SER A 400 -6.88 16.58 8.55
CA SER A 400 -7.60 16.20 9.77
C SER A 400 -6.67 15.47 10.73
N GLU A 401 -6.55 15.94 11.97
CA GLU A 401 -5.80 15.25 13.04
C GLU A 401 -6.50 13.98 13.56
N ILE A 402 -7.73 13.72 13.12
CA ILE A 402 -8.56 12.64 13.64
C ILE A 402 -8.06 11.26 13.18
N HIS A 403 -7.41 11.20 12.01
CA HIS A 403 -7.16 9.93 11.32
C HIS A 403 -5.78 9.32 11.58
N TYR A 404 -4.69 10.09 11.40
CA TYR A 404 -3.31 9.64 11.60
C TYR A 404 -2.44 10.79 12.15
N PRO A 405 -1.45 10.51 13.02
CA PRO A 405 -0.55 11.52 13.56
C PRO A 405 0.44 12.03 12.50
N LEU A 406 1.01 13.22 12.73
CA LEU A 406 1.92 13.89 11.78
C LEU A 406 3.14 13.03 11.42
N SER A 407 3.81 12.43 12.40
CA SER A 407 5.01 11.60 12.20
C SER A 407 4.73 10.40 11.28
N MET A 408 3.57 9.75 11.45
CA MET A 408 3.12 8.68 10.55
C MET A 408 2.91 9.19 9.12
N VAL A 409 2.27 10.35 8.96
CA VAL A 409 2.00 10.97 7.64
C VAL A 409 3.30 11.34 6.94
N GLN A 410 4.25 11.96 7.66
CA GLN A 410 5.59 12.28 7.17
C GLN A 410 6.33 11.01 6.72
N ALA A 411 6.33 9.95 7.54
CA ALA A 411 6.95 8.69 7.21
C ALA A 411 6.35 8.05 5.94
N ILE A 412 5.02 8.03 5.80
CA ILE A 412 4.37 7.52 4.57
C ILE A 412 4.74 8.36 3.35
N ALA A 413 4.75 9.70 3.49
CA ALA A 413 5.08 10.60 2.40
C ALA A 413 6.51 10.41 1.89
N VAL A 414 7.49 10.32 2.80
CA VAL A 414 8.91 10.09 2.47
C VAL A 414 9.13 8.69 1.91
N VAL A 415 8.56 7.65 2.53
CA VAL A 415 8.66 6.29 1.99
C VAL A 415 8.07 6.23 0.57
N TRP A 416 6.93 6.86 0.31
CA TRP A 416 6.33 6.86 -1.02
C TRP A 416 7.20 7.55 -2.08
N THR A 417 7.81 8.69 -1.76
CA THR A 417 8.60 9.50 -2.71
C THR A 417 10.01 8.97 -2.93
N HIS A 418 10.66 8.39 -1.91
CA HIS A 418 12.09 8.06 -1.95
C HIS A 418 12.39 6.57 -2.21
N THR A 419 11.41 5.67 -2.11
CA THR A 419 11.67 4.22 -2.19
C THR A 419 11.16 3.56 -3.46
N GLY A 420 10.33 4.24 -4.24
CA GLY A 420 9.71 3.67 -5.45
C GLY A 420 8.89 2.39 -5.20
N LEU A 421 8.45 2.15 -3.96
CA LEU A 421 7.66 0.96 -3.61
C LEU A 421 6.22 1.05 -4.09
N ARG A 422 5.60 -0.12 -4.34
CA ARG A 422 4.17 -0.21 -4.63
C ARG A 422 3.39 0.13 -3.35
N SER A 423 2.21 0.73 -3.49
CA SER A 423 1.33 1.06 -2.35
C SER A 423 1.11 -0.14 -1.41
N ASN A 424 0.87 -1.34 -1.94
CA ASN A 424 0.70 -2.54 -1.13
C ASN A 424 1.99 -3.02 -0.43
N GLU A 425 3.17 -2.73 -0.97
CA GLU A 425 4.47 -3.04 -0.35
C GLU A 425 4.71 -2.10 0.83
N ILE A 426 4.50 -0.79 0.62
CA ILE A 426 4.58 0.24 1.68
C ILE A 426 3.68 -0.13 2.85
N MET A 427 2.42 -0.50 2.58
CA MET A 427 1.44 -0.87 3.62
C MET A 427 1.70 -2.25 4.27
N ARG A 428 2.74 -2.98 3.85
CA ARG A 428 3.13 -4.28 4.39
C ARG A 428 4.53 -4.29 5.02
N LEU A 429 5.24 -3.17 5.03
CA LEU A 429 6.51 -3.04 5.73
C LEU A 429 6.34 -3.43 7.21
N ASP A 430 7.25 -4.23 7.74
CA ASP A 430 7.34 -4.52 9.17
C ASP A 430 7.93 -3.32 9.92
N LYS A 431 7.63 -3.17 11.22
CA LYS A 431 8.18 -2.08 12.05
C LYS A 431 9.72 -2.07 12.11
N GLY A 432 10.37 -3.22 11.96
CA GLY A 432 11.82 -3.38 11.99
C GLY A 432 12.48 -3.34 10.61
N CYS A 433 11.80 -2.87 9.56
CA CYS A 433 12.29 -2.99 8.19
C CYS A 433 13.46 -2.06 7.83
N ALA A 434 13.78 -1.04 8.64
CA ALA A 434 14.73 0.02 8.26
C ALA A 434 16.01 0.00 9.10
N HIS A 435 17.13 -0.25 8.44
CA HIS A 435 18.46 -0.40 9.03
C HIS A 435 19.40 0.71 8.57
N ALA A 436 20.24 1.23 9.47
CA ALA A 436 21.24 2.23 9.11
C ALA A 436 22.43 1.58 8.38
N GLN A 437 23.03 2.29 7.43
CA GLN A 437 24.35 1.94 6.93
C GLN A 437 25.38 2.30 8.01
N THR A 438 25.97 1.29 8.67
CA THR A 438 26.95 1.49 9.74
C THR A 438 28.38 1.62 9.24
N ASN A 439 28.69 1.00 8.10
CA ASN A 439 30.03 0.93 7.55
C ASN A 439 30.09 1.61 6.19
N ASP A 440 31.27 2.12 5.84
CA ASP A 440 31.55 2.62 4.50
C ASP A 440 31.38 1.51 3.47
N VAL A 441 30.79 1.84 2.32
CA VAL A 441 30.70 0.91 1.18
C VAL A 441 31.75 1.33 0.18
N VAL A 442 32.74 0.46 -0.03
CA VAL A 442 33.81 0.65 -1.01
C VAL A 442 33.44 -0.11 -2.28
N HIS A 443 33.36 0.61 -3.39
CA HIS A 443 33.10 0.03 -4.70
C HIS A 443 34.41 -0.42 -5.37
N GLU A 444 34.33 -1.30 -6.38
CA GLU A 444 35.49 -1.88 -7.05
C GLU A 444 36.38 -0.83 -7.76
N ASP A 445 35.80 0.32 -8.13
CA ASP A 445 36.53 1.46 -8.72
C ASP A 445 37.15 2.41 -7.68
N GLY A 446 37.10 2.06 -6.39
CA GLY A 446 37.63 2.85 -5.29
C GLY A 446 36.69 3.96 -4.80
N THR A 447 35.49 4.11 -5.36
CA THR A 447 34.51 5.07 -4.83
C THR A 447 33.97 4.61 -3.47
N VAL A 448 33.97 5.52 -2.49
CA VAL A 448 33.52 5.25 -1.13
C VAL A 448 32.20 5.97 -0.86
N VAL A 449 31.20 5.22 -0.39
CA VAL A 449 29.95 5.76 0.17
C VAL A 449 30.07 5.77 1.69
N PRO A 450 30.23 6.95 2.32
CA PRO A 450 30.43 7.04 3.77
C PRO A 450 29.25 6.45 4.55
N ALA A 451 29.53 5.89 5.73
CA ALA A 451 28.54 5.44 6.68
C ALA A 451 27.52 6.55 6.98
N GLY A 452 26.24 6.16 7.13
CA GLY A 452 25.14 7.09 7.34
C GLY A 452 24.61 7.80 6.09
N THR A 453 25.20 7.60 4.89
CA THR A 453 24.69 8.19 3.64
C THR A 453 23.39 7.54 3.19
N LEU A 454 23.30 6.21 3.30
CA LEU A 454 22.11 5.44 2.95
C LEU A 454 21.56 4.65 4.13
N SER A 455 20.38 4.08 3.92
CA SER A 455 19.76 3.10 4.79
C SER A 455 19.28 1.90 3.97
N TYR A 456 19.19 0.74 4.61
CA TYR A 456 18.70 -0.49 4.01
C TYR A 456 17.26 -0.73 4.46
N LEU A 457 16.39 -1.04 3.49
CA LEU A 457 14.97 -1.27 3.73
C LEU A 457 14.59 -2.69 3.32
N ASP A 458 14.09 -3.48 4.28
CA ASP A 458 13.60 -4.83 4.06
C ASP A 458 12.22 -4.80 3.41
N ILE A 459 12.14 -5.25 2.17
CA ILE A 459 10.91 -5.25 1.38
C ILE A 459 10.26 -6.63 1.49
N PRO A 460 9.00 -6.72 1.96
CA PRO A 460 8.30 -8.00 2.06
C PRO A 460 8.01 -8.57 0.67
N ALA A 461 7.92 -9.89 0.57
CA ALA A 461 7.66 -10.58 -0.70
C ALA A 461 6.42 -10.00 -1.42
N SER A 462 6.56 -9.73 -2.72
CA SER A 462 5.54 -9.12 -3.59
C SER A 462 4.97 -10.13 -4.59
N LYS A 463 4.04 -9.71 -5.48
CA LYS A 463 3.36 -10.60 -6.47
C LYS A 463 4.32 -11.50 -7.23
N THR A 464 5.47 -10.96 -7.58
CA THR A 464 6.41 -11.52 -8.56
C THR A 464 7.83 -11.64 -8.02
N PHE A 465 8.07 -11.27 -6.76
CA PHE A 465 9.42 -11.16 -6.22
C PHE A 465 9.49 -11.62 -4.77
N LYS A 466 10.58 -12.29 -4.40
CA LYS A 466 10.88 -12.71 -3.03
C LYS A 466 11.14 -11.48 -2.15
N ALA A 467 11.26 -11.68 -0.83
CA ALA A 467 11.71 -10.60 0.04
C ALA A 467 13.14 -10.19 -0.35
N PHE A 468 13.45 -8.90 -0.28
CA PHE A 468 14.77 -8.38 -0.65
C PHE A 468 15.08 -7.09 0.11
N VAL A 469 16.37 -6.78 0.20
CA VAL A 469 16.88 -5.56 0.85
C VAL A 469 17.10 -4.49 -0.21
N LYS A 470 16.65 -3.26 0.08
CA LYS A 470 16.76 -2.12 -0.85
C LYS A 470 17.57 -0.99 -0.22
N PRO A 471 18.63 -0.47 -0.88
CA PRO A 471 19.27 0.77 -0.47
C PRO A 471 18.38 1.97 -0.80
N VAL A 472 18.20 2.85 0.18
CA VAL A 472 17.41 4.10 0.09
C VAL A 472 18.10 5.22 0.84
N ALA A 473 17.73 6.48 0.58
CA ALA A 473 18.32 7.63 1.28
C ALA A 473 18.12 7.54 2.82
N ALA A 474 19.12 7.97 3.59
CA ALA A 474 19.09 7.89 5.06
C ALA A 474 17.88 8.58 5.71
N VAL A 475 17.35 9.64 5.08
CA VAL A 475 16.14 10.36 5.52
C VAL A 475 14.91 9.44 5.64
N VAL A 476 14.86 8.34 4.88
CA VAL A 476 13.77 7.37 4.99
C VAL A 476 13.76 6.73 6.38
N LYS A 477 14.93 6.30 6.86
CA LYS A 477 15.07 5.74 8.21
C LYS A 477 14.77 6.78 9.27
N GLU A 478 15.28 8.00 9.14
CA GLU A 478 15.02 9.10 10.09
C GLU A 478 13.51 9.32 10.31
N ARG A 479 12.73 9.40 9.22
CA ARG A 479 11.27 9.57 9.31
C ARG A 479 10.55 8.34 9.84
N ILE A 480 11.04 7.14 9.51
CA ILE A 480 10.54 5.88 10.09
C ILE A 480 10.76 5.86 11.60
N ASP A 481 11.96 6.19 12.07
CA ASP A 481 12.32 6.19 13.49
C ASP A 481 11.51 7.25 14.26
N ALA A 482 11.29 8.43 13.69
CA ALA A 482 10.39 9.45 14.26
C ALA A 482 8.96 8.92 14.43
N TRP A 483 8.43 8.20 13.44
CA TRP A 483 7.13 7.54 13.59
C TRP A 483 7.16 6.41 14.63
N LEU A 484 8.20 5.58 14.66
CA LEU A 484 8.30 4.48 15.62
C LEU A 484 8.31 4.96 17.08
N LYS A 485 8.88 6.15 17.35
CA LYS A 485 8.82 6.80 18.67
C LYS A 485 7.38 7.15 19.09
N ASP A 486 6.58 7.68 18.16
CA ASP A 486 5.19 8.08 18.41
C ASP A 486 4.19 6.91 18.29
N ARG A 487 4.60 5.81 17.65
CA ARG A 487 3.73 4.67 17.35
C ARG A 487 3.29 4.01 18.66
N PRO A 488 1.97 3.84 18.88
CA PRO A 488 1.48 3.16 20.08
C PRO A 488 2.09 1.76 20.24
N VAL A 489 2.55 1.46 21.46
CA VAL A 489 3.29 0.21 21.79
C VAL A 489 2.37 -1.02 21.72
N ASN A 490 1.14 -0.89 22.21
CA ASN A 490 0.18 -1.99 22.36
C ASN A 490 -0.57 -2.33 21.06
N GLN A 491 0.17 -2.54 19.97
CA GLN A 491 -0.41 -2.87 18.67
C GLN A 491 -0.14 -4.32 18.31
N ALA A 492 -1.19 -5.15 18.41
CA ALA A 492 -1.12 -6.56 18.08
C ALA A 492 -0.65 -6.78 16.64
N ALA A 493 0.20 -7.80 16.44
CA ALA A 493 0.63 -8.23 15.12
C ALA A 493 -0.57 -8.74 14.31
N LEU A 494 -0.60 -8.40 13.02
CA LEU A 494 -1.71 -8.71 12.12
C LEU A 494 -1.28 -9.75 11.10
N LEU A 495 -2.21 -10.62 10.72
CA LEU A 495 -1.96 -11.65 9.71
C LEU A 495 -1.69 -10.98 8.34
N ASP A 496 -0.53 -11.28 7.76
CA ASP A 496 -0.26 -10.93 6.38
C ASP A 496 -0.88 -11.95 5.45
N GLU A 497 -1.90 -11.53 4.70
CA GLU A 497 -2.59 -12.36 3.70
C GLU A 497 -1.66 -12.92 2.60
N ARG A 498 -0.43 -12.42 2.49
CA ARG A 498 0.53 -12.86 1.49
C ARG A 498 1.51 -13.92 1.99
N THR A 499 2.00 -13.82 3.22
CA THR A 499 2.95 -14.78 3.80
C THR A 499 2.28 -15.75 4.78
N GLY A 500 1.12 -15.40 5.33
CA GLY A 500 0.45 -16.16 6.39
C GLY A 500 1.02 -15.89 7.78
N GLU A 501 2.02 -15.02 7.89
CA GLU A 501 2.70 -14.73 9.16
C GLU A 501 2.03 -13.57 9.90
N LYS A 502 2.23 -13.52 11.22
CA LYS A 502 1.82 -12.37 12.04
C LYS A 502 2.91 -11.30 11.96
N VAL A 503 2.60 -10.18 11.32
CA VAL A 503 3.55 -9.08 11.09
C VAL A 503 3.18 -7.87 11.94
N SER A 504 4.17 -7.24 12.57
CA SER A 504 3.99 -5.99 13.29
C SER A 504 4.18 -4.82 12.34
N TYR A 505 3.15 -4.51 11.55
CA TYR A 505 3.28 -3.51 10.47
C TYR A 505 3.79 -2.15 10.97
N LEU A 506 4.70 -1.57 10.19
CA LEU A 506 5.22 -0.22 10.36
C LEU A 506 4.06 0.78 10.41
N PHE A 507 3.21 0.77 9.38
CA PHE A 507 2.05 1.64 9.28
C PHE A 507 0.78 0.99 9.86
N GLN A 508 0.79 0.83 11.18
CA GLN A 508 -0.35 0.37 11.98
C GLN A 508 -0.71 1.45 13.00
N PHE A 509 -2.00 1.79 13.10
CA PHE A 509 -2.50 2.74 14.08
C PHE A 509 -3.87 2.28 14.58
N ARG A 510 -4.13 2.39 15.90
CA ARG A 510 -5.39 1.93 16.53
C ARG A 510 -5.68 0.44 16.29
N GLY A 511 -4.63 -0.38 16.29
CA GLY A 511 -4.74 -1.82 16.07
C GLY A 511 -5.20 -2.22 14.66
N LYS A 512 -5.13 -1.29 13.69
CA LYS A 512 -5.55 -1.50 12.31
C LYS A 512 -4.43 -1.14 11.35
N ARG A 513 -4.39 -1.87 10.23
CA ARG A 513 -3.60 -1.45 9.07
C ARG A 513 -4.16 -0.14 8.51
N THR A 514 -3.24 0.67 8.02
CA THR A 514 -3.58 1.89 7.29
C THR A 514 -4.45 1.57 6.07
N GLY A 515 -5.44 2.43 5.80
CA GLY A 515 -6.37 2.23 4.70
C GLY A 515 -5.69 2.19 3.32
N SER A 516 -6.10 1.28 2.43
CA SER A 516 -5.51 1.08 1.10
C SER A 516 -5.55 2.32 0.19
N GLY A 517 -6.45 3.28 0.47
CA GLY A 517 -6.57 4.54 -0.25
C GLY A 517 -5.74 5.69 0.32
N VAL A 518 -5.01 5.52 1.43
CA VAL A 518 -4.37 6.62 2.17
C VAL A 518 -3.44 7.43 1.29
N ILE A 519 -2.60 6.78 0.48
CA ILE A 519 -1.62 7.48 -0.36
C ILE A 519 -2.35 8.33 -1.41
N ASN A 520 -3.31 7.73 -2.14
CA ASN A 520 -3.99 8.40 -3.24
C ASN A 520 -5.04 9.44 -2.81
N ARG A 521 -5.66 9.27 -1.64
CA ARG A 521 -6.80 10.09 -1.17
C ARG A 521 -6.41 11.09 -0.09
N THR A 522 -5.25 10.93 0.53
CA THR A 522 -4.83 11.77 1.66
C THR A 522 -3.42 12.32 1.46
N ILE A 523 -2.41 11.44 1.30
CA ILE A 523 -1.00 11.86 1.22
C ILE A 523 -0.72 12.68 -0.05
N ILE A 524 -1.11 12.17 -1.23
CA ILE A 524 -0.89 12.86 -2.50
C ILE A 524 -1.58 14.23 -2.51
N PRO A 525 -2.87 14.36 -2.17
CA PRO A 525 -3.51 15.67 -2.10
C PRO A 525 -2.85 16.65 -1.13
N MET A 526 -2.39 16.16 0.03
CA MET A 526 -1.68 16.97 1.02
C MET A 526 -0.34 17.47 0.47
N LEU A 527 0.43 16.60 -0.17
CA LEU A 527 1.69 16.99 -0.82
C LEU A 527 1.47 17.97 -1.97
N CYS A 528 0.45 17.74 -2.79
CA CYS A 528 0.08 18.66 -3.87
C CYS A 528 -0.26 20.06 -3.34
N ALA A 529 -1.08 20.13 -2.28
CA ALA A 529 -1.42 21.40 -1.64
C ALA A 529 -0.18 22.10 -1.07
N LYS A 530 0.70 21.37 -0.36
CA LYS A 530 1.94 21.91 0.20
C LYS A 530 2.90 22.43 -0.87
N ALA A 531 3.02 21.73 -1.99
CA ALA A 531 3.92 22.10 -3.07
C ALA A 531 3.33 23.13 -4.06
N GLY A 532 2.07 23.54 -3.89
CA GLY A 532 1.38 24.41 -4.83
C GLY A 532 1.26 23.79 -6.23
N VAL A 533 1.07 22.47 -6.31
CA VAL A 533 0.90 21.74 -7.58
C VAL A 533 -0.52 21.16 -7.70
N PRO A 534 -1.09 21.13 -8.91
CA PRO A 534 -2.41 20.53 -9.13
C PRO A 534 -2.40 19.01 -8.89
N LEU A 535 -3.59 18.44 -8.66
CA LEU A 535 -3.79 16.99 -8.51
C LEU A 535 -3.63 16.22 -9.83
N ASP A 536 -3.67 16.94 -10.95
CA ASP A 536 -3.55 16.45 -12.31
C ASP A 536 -2.41 17.21 -12.99
N ASP A 537 -1.48 16.49 -13.61
CA ASP A 537 -0.39 17.07 -14.41
C ASP A 537 -0.66 16.87 -15.92
N SER A 538 0.33 17.10 -16.79
CA SER A 538 0.16 16.97 -18.23
C SER A 538 -0.30 15.57 -18.70
N ARG A 539 -0.13 14.54 -17.85
CA ARG A 539 -0.50 13.15 -18.14
C ARG A 539 -1.66 12.64 -17.27
N GLY A 540 -2.37 13.58 -16.62
CA GLY A 540 -3.59 13.37 -15.85
C GLY A 540 -3.34 13.23 -14.34
N ARG A 541 -4.25 12.55 -13.64
CA ARG A 541 -4.21 12.48 -12.17
C ARG A 541 -2.93 11.86 -11.61
N ILE A 542 -2.36 12.50 -10.60
CA ILE A 542 -1.22 11.99 -9.84
C ILE A 542 -1.68 10.83 -8.97
N THR A 543 -0.97 9.71 -9.01
CA THR A 543 -1.28 8.50 -8.23
C THR A 543 -0.02 7.84 -7.71
N SER A 544 -0.17 6.99 -6.69
CA SER A 544 0.93 6.23 -6.07
C SER A 544 1.74 5.42 -7.08
N HIS A 545 1.07 4.80 -8.06
CA HIS A 545 1.75 4.05 -9.13
C HIS A 545 2.56 4.96 -10.07
N ARG A 546 2.06 6.17 -10.35
CA ARG A 546 2.81 7.16 -11.13
C ARG A 546 4.02 7.69 -10.36
N GLY A 547 3.90 7.87 -9.03
CA GLY A 547 5.04 8.20 -8.17
C GLY A 547 6.15 7.15 -8.24
N ARG A 548 5.79 5.85 -8.13
CA ARG A 548 6.75 4.75 -8.35
C ARG A 548 7.42 4.85 -9.72
N ALA A 549 6.64 5.06 -10.79
CA ALA A 549 7.21 5.19 -12.13
C ALA A 549 8.21 6.34 -12.22
N SER A 550 7.89 7.46 -11.58
CA SER A 550 8.73 8.67 -11.57
C SER A 550 10.03 8.45 -10.79
N ALA A 551 9.98 7.80 -9.62
CA ALA A 551 11.16 7.44 -8.86
C ALA A 551 12.12 6.52 -9.65
N VAL A 552 11.60 5.48 -10.30
CA VAL A 552 12.41 4.55 -11.11
C VAL A 552 13.00 5.25 -12.34
N THR A 553 12.20 6.05 -13.06
CA THR A 553 12.67 6.79 -14.23
C THR A 553 13.70 7.85 -13.85
N ALA A 554 13.56 8.51 -12.70
CA ALA A 554 14.54 9.48 -12.22
C ALA A 554 15.91 8.82 -12.01
N LEU A 555 15.97 7.67 -11.33
CA LEU A 555 17.22 6.92 -11.12
C LEU A 555 17.87 6.44 -12.42
N ALA A 556 17.09 6.15 -13.46
CA ALA A 556 17.59 5.76 -14.78
C ALA A 556 18.15 6.94 -15.61
N SER A 557 17.66 8.16 -15.34
CA SER A 557 17.87 9.31 -16.23
C SER A 557 19.07 10.18 -15.87
N VAL A 558 19.67 10.00 -14.70
CA VAL A 558 20.87 10.75 -14.26
C VAL A 558 22.10 10.38 -15.12
N ALA A 559 23.09 11.28 -15.21
CA ALA A 559 24.32 11.13 -16.00
C ALA A 559 25.13 9.88 -15.62
N HIS A 560 25.08 9.47 -14.34
CA HIS A 560 25.59 8.21 -13.80
C HIS A 560 24.47 7.44 -13.08
N GLY A 561 23.30 7.37 -13.72
CA GLY A 561 22.14 6.63 -13.21
C GLY A 561 22.36 5.13 -13.21
N MET A 562 21.52 4.41 -12.46
CA MET A 562 21.59 2.96 -12.33
C MET A 562 21.45 2.24 -13.68
N SER A 563 22.19 1.14 -13.85
CA SER A 563 22.06 0.23 -15.00
C SER A 563 20.70 -0.49 -15.01
N LEU A 564 20.32 -1.10 -16.14
CA LEU A 564 19.06 -1.85 -16.25
C LEU A 564 18.95 -2.96 -15.20
N ILE A 565 20.06 -3.65 -14.90
CA ILE A 565 20.10 -4.76 -13.94
C ILE A 565 19.97 -4.22 -12.51
N GLU A 566 20.70 -3.15 -12.17
CA GLU A 566 20.57 -2.47 -10.88
C GLU A 566 19.14 -1.95 -10.65
N LEU A 567 18.55 -1.29 -11.65
CA LEU A 567 17.17 -0.82 -11.58
C LEU A 567 16.18 -1.98 -11.43
N MET A 568 16.43 -3.12 -12.07
CA MET A 568 15.61 -4.32 -11.94
C MET A 568 15.63 -4.85 -10.51
N GLN A 569 16.81 -4.94 -9.90
CA GLN A 569 16.99 -5.33 -8.50
C GLN A 569 16.36 -4.31 -7.54
N TRP A 570 16.68 -3.03 -7.71
CA TRP A 570 16.15 -1.96 -6.88
C TRP A 570 14.62 -1.88 -6.96
N SER A 571 14.03 -2.00 -8.15
CA SER A 571 12.57 -1.96 -8.32
C SER A 571 11.86 -3.26 -7.93
N GLY A 572 12.57 -4.38 -7.76
CA GLY A 572 11.97 -5.69 -7.50
C GLY A 572 11.16 -6.21 -8.69
N HIS A 573 11.72 -6.11 -9.89
CA HIS A 573 11.16 -6.67 -11.12
C HIS A 573 11.81 -8.03 -11.41
N SER A 574 11.00 -9.04 -11.75
CA SER A 574 11.51 -10.39 -12.08
C SER A 574 11.90 -10.55 -13.55
N SER A 575 11.66 -9.53 -14.38
CA SER A 575 11.92 -9.58 -15.82
C SER A 575 12.43 -8.23 -16.31
N PRO A 576 13.49 -8.18 -17.14
CA PRO A 576 14.00 -6.94 -17.72
C PRO A 576 12.94 -6.17 -18.51
N SER A 577 12.04 -6.88 -19.19
CA SER A 577 10.94 -6.28 -19.97
C SER A 577 10.06 -5.36 -19.11
N SER A 578 9.84 -5.72 -17.84
CA SER A 578 9.07 -4.88 -16.91
C SER A 578 9.81 -3.58 -16.54
N THR A 579 11.14 -3.60 -16.49
CA THR A 579 11.98 -2.44 -16.17
C THR A 579 12.17 -1.54 -17.38
N LEU A 580 12.31 -2.10 -18.58
CA LEU A 580 12.48 -1.36 -19.85
C LEU A 580 11.40 -0.30 -20.07
N HIS A 581 10.16 -0.57 -19.65
CA HIS A 581 9.08 0.41 -19.74
C HIS A 581 9.38 1.74 -19.03
N TYR A 582 10.20 1.74 -17.96
CA TYR A 582 10.54 2.93 -17.18
C TYR A 582 11.76 3.68 -17.72
N ILE A 583 12.52 3.07 -18.63
CA ILE A 583 13.71 3.66 -19.22
C ILE A 583 13.28 4.36 -20.50
N ARG A 584 13.26 5.69 -20.48
CA ARG A 584 13.14 6.50 -21.70
C ARG A 584 14.51 7.06 -22.02
N ILE A 585 15.14 6.54 -23.07
CA ILE A 585 16.40 7.09 -23.56
C ILE A 585 16.06 8.45 -24.18
N ARG A 586 16.55 9.53 -23.57
CA ARG A 586 16.46 10.87 -24.16
C ARG A 586 17.29 10.88 -25.45
N PRO A 587 16.83 11.48 -26.56
CA PRO A 587 17.60 11.55 -27.81
C PRO A 587 19.01 12.10 -27.60
N THR A 588 19.18 13.08 -26.70
CA THR A 588 20.50 13.62 -26.33
C THR A 588 21.40 12.61 -25.60
N LYS A 589 20.83 11.78 -24.71
CA LYS A 589 21.57 10.69 -24.04
C LYS A 589 21.93 9.58 -25.03
N LEU A 590 21.05 9.28 -25.98
CA LEU A 590 21.34 8.34 -27.07
C LEU A 590 22.48 8.88 -27.95
N ALA A 591 22.43 10.16 -28.33
CA ALA A 591 23.47 10.80 -29.13
C ALA A 591 24.81 10.82 -28.38
N ALA A 592 24.84 11.20 -27.10
CA ALA A 592 26.07 11.19 -26.31
C ALA A 592 26.63 9.76 -26.11
N ALA A 593 25.75 8.78 -25.87
CA ALA A 593 26.16 7.37 -25.76
C ALA A 593 26.66 6.82 -27.10
N PHE A 594 26.02 7.21 -28.21
CA PHE A 594 26.46 6.90 -29.56
C PHE A 594 27.85 7.49 -29.81
N VAL A 595 28.05 8.80 -29.61
CA VAL A 595 29.36 9.45 -29.78
C VAL A 595 30.44 8.78 -28.92
N LYS A 596 30.13 8.44 -27.66
CA LYS A 596 31.07 7.71 -26.79
C LYS A 596 31.40 6.31 -27.32
N ALA A 597 30.43 5.59 -27.90
CA ALA A 597 30.66 4.28 -28.51
C ALA A 597 31.38 4.39 -29.87
N ASP A 598 31.07 5.44 -30.62
CA ASP A 598 31.61 5.76 -31.94
C ASP A 598 33.06 6.29 -31.88
N GLN A 599 33.54 6.67 -30.69
CA GLN A 599 34.98 6.91 -30.45
C GLN A 599 35.84 5.69 -30.85
N MET A 600 35.33 4.45 -30.76
CA MET A 600 36.04 3.28 -31.27
C MET A 600 36.09 3.22 -32.80
N SER A 601 35.06 3.71 -33.49
CA SER A 601 35.03 3.85 -34.96
C SER A 601 36.09 4.84 -35.46
N HIS A 602 36.50 5.78 -34.60
CA HIS A 602 37.50 6.81 -34.88
C HIS A 602 38.93 6.48 -34.39
N MET A 603 39.17 5.29 -33.81
CA MET A 603 40.51 4.91 -33.34
C MET A 603 41.51 4.59 -34.46
N ALA A 604 41.05 4.42 -35.70
CA ALA A 604 41.89 4.43 -36.89
C ALA A 604 41.08 4.97 -38.07
N SER A 605 41.45 6.14 -38.58
CA SER A 605 40.89 6.62 -39.86
C SER A 605 41.43 5.74 -40.97
N VAL A 606 40.55 5.09 -41.72
CA VAL A 606 40.93 4.34 -42.92
C VAL A 606 41.12 5.32 -44.06
N LEU A 607 42.35 5.40 -44.56
CA LEU A 607 42.70 6.11 -45.78
C LEU A 607 42.69 5.11 -46.94
N ILE A 608 42.06 5.50 -48.05
CA ILE A 608 42.01 4.70 -49.27
C ILE A 608 42.79 5.44 -50.35
N ASP A 609 43.82 4.81 -50.90
CA ASP A 609 44.57 5.32 -52.04
C ASP A 609 43.84 4.97 -53.34
N HIS A 610 43.07 5.94 -53.84
CA HIS A 610 42.27 5.76 -55.05
C HIS A 610 43.10 5.70 -56.34
N ASP A 611 44.36 6.17 -56.32
CA ASP A 611 45.25 6.14 -57.48
C ASP A 611 45.78 4.73 -57.74
N VAL A 612 46.09 3.98 -56.67
CA VAL A 612 46.48 2.57 -56.76
C VAL A 612 45.36 1.73 -57.38
N ILE A 613 44.12 1.99 -56.96
CA ILE A 613 42.91 1.35 -57.51
C ILE A 613 42.76 1.70 -59.00
N ALA A 614 42.94 2.98 -59.36
CA ALA A 614 42.81 3.44 -60.75
C ALA A 614 43.90 2.90 -61.69
N ARG A 615 45.09 2.60 -61.17
CA ARG A 615 46.24 2.09 -61.93
C ARG A 615 46.33 0.55 -61.97
N HIS A 616 45.42 -0.17 -61.30
CA HIS A 616 45.41 -1.64 -61.19
C HIS A 616 46.74 -2.22 -60.68
N SER A 617 47.39 -1.57 -59.71
CA SER A 617 48.62 -2.07 -59.08
C SER A 617 48.30 -3.11 -57.99
N GLU A 618 49.23 -4.03 -57.71
CA GLU A 618 49.13 -4.99 -56.59
C GLU A 618 49.52 -4.37 -55.23
N GLU A 619 49.79 -3.07 -55.20
CA GLU A 619 50.13 -2.33 -53.98
C GLU A 619 48.93 -2.22 -53.00
N PRO A 620 49.17 -2.16 -51.68
CA PRO A 620 48.12 -1.94 -50.70
C PRO A 620 47.42 -0.59 -50.95
N TYR A 621 46.09 -0.61 -51.05
CA TYR A 621 45.29 0.61 -51.27
C TYR A 621 44.49 1.05 -50.04
N THR A 622 44.52 0.28 -48.95
CA THR A 622 43.80 0.57 -47.69
C THR A 622 44.81 0.71 -46.56
N PHE A 623 44.79 1.85 -45.87
CA PHE A 623 45.71 2.18 -44.79
C PHE A 623 44.96 2.62 -43.54
N TYR A 624 45.28 2.03 -42.39
CA TYR A 624 44.77 2.44 -41.08
C TYR A 624 45.74 3.44 -40.44
N ASP A 625 45.30 4.66 -40.16
CA ASP A 625 46.14 5.65 -39.46
C ASP A 625 46.25 5.32 -37.97
N LEU A 626 47.49 5.09 -37.50
CA LEU A 626 47.83 4.79 -36.11
C LEU A 626 48.45 6.00 -35.37
N GLY A 627 48.43 7.20 -35.97
CA GLY A 627 49.07 8.40 -35.45
C GLY A 627 50.45 8.63 -36.09
N ASP A 628 51.46 7.92 -35.59
CA ASP A 628 52.86 8.05 -36.04
C ASP A 628 53.22 7.11 -37.22
N SER A 629 52.32 6.21 -37.58
CA SER A 629 52.48 5.28 -38.69
C SER A 629 51.14 4.89 -39.32
N TYR A 630 51.18 4.23 -40.47
CA TYR A 630 50.04 3.60 -41.12
C TYR A 630 50.15 2.07 -41.03
N CYS A 631 49.03 1.37 -40.91
CA CYS A 631 48.97 -0.08 -41.07
C CYS A 631 48.31 -0.44 -42.40
N SER A 632 49.01 -1.20 -43.24
CA SER A 632 48.49 -1.72 -44.52
C SER A 632 47.77 -3.07 -44.41
N ASN A 633 47.67 -3.64 -43.20
CA ASN A 633 46.97 -4.91 -42.99
C ASN A 633 45.45 -4.71 -43.15
N PRO A 634 44.79 -5.32 -44.16
CA PRO A 634 43.35 -5.17 -44.40
C PRO A 634 42.47 -5.72 -43.26
N PHE A 635 43.05 -6.49 -42.34
CA PHE A 635 42.38 -7.07 -41.17
C PHE A 635 42.92 -6.50 -39.85
N TRP A 636 43.40 -5.25 -39.84
CA TRP A 636 43.96 -4.62 -38.62
C TRP A 636 43.01 -4.72 -37.40
N SER A 637 41.70 -4.55 -37.60
CA SER A 637 40.69 -4.61 -36.53
C SER A 637 40.67 -5.94 -35.77
N SER A 638 41.00 -7.05 -36.43
CA SER A 638 41.09 -8.40 -35.86
C SER A 638 42.53 -8.87 -35.61
N CYS A 639 43.53 -8.02 -35.85
CA CYS A 639 44.93 -8.38 -35.65
C CYS A 639 45.26 -8.60 -34.16
N PRO A 640 45.81 -9.77 -33.77
CA PRO A 640 46.17 -10.05 -32.38
C PRO A 640 47.37 -9.22 -31.88
N HIS A 641 48.15 -8.63 -32.79
CA HIS A 641 49.35 -7.83 -32.50
C HIS A 641 49.13 -6.30 -32.66
N ARG A 642 47.87 -5.84 -32.72
CA ARG A 642 47.51 -4.43 -33.01
C ARG A 642 48.03 -3.39 -32.00
N MET A 643 48.58 -3.81 -30.87
CA MET A 643 49.21 -2.94 -29.85
C MET A 643 50.75 -2.94 -29.92
N ALA A 644 51.35 -3.70 -30.85
CA ALA A 644 52.80 -3.87 -30.98
C ALA A 644 53.25 -3.69 -32.45
N CYS A 645 52.72 -2.67 -33.12
CA CYS A 645 52.91 -2.50 -34.58
C CYS A 645 54.32 -2.06 -34.99
N ALA A 646 55.14 -1.51 -34.09
CA ALA A 646 56.45 -0.93 -34.43
C ALA A 646 57.36 -1.89 -35.21
N GLY A 647 57.40 -3.18 -34.82
CA GLY A 647 58.19 -4.22 -35.49
C GLY A 647 57.44 -5.03 -36.55
N CYS A 648 56.19 -4.69 -36.90
CA CYS A 648 55.38 -5.45 -37.82
C CYS A 648 55.66 -5.06 -39.29
N ASP A 649 55.67 -6.02 -40.21
CA ASP A 649 55.91 -5.78 -41.64
C ASP A 649 54.85 -4.90 -42.30
N PHE A 650 53.60 -5.01 -41.86
CA PHE A 650 52.49 -4.17 -42.32
C PHE A 650 52.52 -2.73 -41.78
N ASN A 651 53.51 -2.37 -40.95
CA ASN A 651 53.66 -1.03 -40.40
C ASN A 651 54.50 -0.15 -41.32
N LEU A 652 53.94 0.99 -41.72
CA LEU A 652 54.54 2.01 -42.58
C LEU A 652 54.71 3.31 -41.79
N PRO A 653 55.91 3.61 -41.28
CA PRO A 653 56.14 4.77 -40.44
C PRO A 653 56.03 6.10 -41.21
N LYS A 654 55.47 7.15 -40.57
CA LYS A 654 55.45 8.51 -41.13
C LYS A 654 56.80 9.19 -40.88
N ALA A 655 57.20 10.11 -41.75
CA ALA A 655 58.43 10.88 -41.58
C ALA A 655 58.52 11.60 -40.22
N SER A 656 57.37 12.03 -39.66
CA SER A 656 57.26 12.65 -38.34
C SER A 656 57.71 11.75 -37.18
N ALA A 657 57.66 10.43 -37.34
CA ALA A 657 58.00 9.48 -36.27
C ALA A 657 59.51 9.33 -36.03
N ARG A 658 60.36 9.84 -36.94
CA ARG A 658 61.82 9.60 -36.89
C ARG A 658 62.48 10.20 -35.64
N ALA A 659 62.11 11.41 -35.24
CA ALA A 659 62.68 12.06 -34.07
C ALA A 659 62.34 11.29 -32.77
N GLN A 660 61.07 10.88 -32.61
CA GLN A 660 60.62 10.12 -31.45
C GLN A 660 61.22 8.72 -31.38
N ALA A 661 61.39 8.05 -32.53
CA ALA A 661 62.05 6.74 -32.59
C ALA A 661 63.52 6.81 -32.16
N LEU A 662 64.25 7.85 -32.59
CA LEU A 662 65.65 8.09 -32.20
C LEU A 662 65.78 8.45 -30.71
N GLU A 663 64.88 9.29 -30.18
CA GLU A 663 64.83 9.61 -28.75
C GLU A 663 64.55 8.36 -27.90
N SER A 664 63.60 7.53 -28.33
CA SER A 664 63.24 6.28 -27.65
C SER A 664 64.41 5.29 -27.68
N LYS A 665 65.09 5.13 -28.82
CA LYS A 665 66.30 4.31 -28.94
C LYS A 665 67.41 4.82 -28.01
N ALA A 666 67.66 6.12 -27.97
CA ALA A 666 68.66 6.73 -27.09
C ALA A 666 68.28 6.63 -25.60
N SER A 667 66.99 6.60 -25.28
CA SER A 667 66.48 6.38 -23.92
C SER A 667 66.68 4.93 -23.49
N ILE A 668 66.33 3.97 -24.35
CA ILE A 668 66.50 2.54 -24.09
C ILE A 668 67.98 2.16 -24.00
N GLY A 669 68.83 2.72 -24.87
CA GLY A 669 70.29 2.54 -24.78
C GLY A 669 70.84 3.02 -23.44
N ARG A 670 70.43 4.22 -22.98
CA ARG A 670 70.80 4.71 -21.64
C ARG A 670 70.24 3.83 -20.51
N TYR A 671 69.05 3.27 -20.67
CA TYR A 671 68.44 2.38 -19.69
C TYR A 671 69.21 1.05 -19.55
N LEU A 672 69.67 0.47 -20.67
CA LEU A 672 70.53 -0.72 -20.70
C LEU A 672 71.91 -0.48 -20.07
N GLU A 673 72.44 0.75 -20.15
CA GLU A 673 73.74 1.11 -19.59
C GLU A 673 73.68 1.49 -18.10
N ALA A 674 72.61 2.17 -17.68
CA ALA A 674 72.53 2.79 -16.35
C ALA A 674 71.77 1.96 -15.30
N VAL A 675 70.93 1.00 -15.72
CA VAL A 675 70.07 0.23 -14.80
C VAL A 675 70.52 -1.23 -14.75
N PRO A 676 70.78 -1.82 -13.57
CA PRO A 676 71.06 -3.24 -13.44
C PRO A 676 69.75 -4.04 -13.64
N LEU A 677 69.62 -4.64 -14.83
CA LEU A 677 68.45 -5.44 -15.22
C LEU A 677 68.65 -6.93 -14.93
N THR A 678 67.58 -7.62 -14.58
CA THR A 678 67.55 -9.09 -14.59
C THR A 678 67.67 -9.64 -16.02
N ALA A 679 68.01 -10.93 -16.18
CA ALA A 679 68.16 -11.53 -17.51
C ALA A 679 66.88 -11.42 -18.36
N ASP A 680 65.72 -11.59 -17.74
CA ASP A 680 64.43 -11.50 -18.42
C ASP A 680 64.09 -10.05 -18.81
N GLU A 681 64.31 -9.09 -17.90
CA GLU A 681 64.11 -7.66 -18.20
C GLU A 681 65.05 -7.18 -19.31
N ARG A 682 66.31 -7.64 -19.29
CA ARG A 682 67.29 -7.31 -20.31
C ARG A 682 66.88 -7.85 -21.68
N ALA A 683 66.42 -9.10 -21.76
CA ALA A 683 65.95 -9.69 -23.01
C ALA A 683 64.74 -8.94 -23.61
N ILE A 684 63.82 -8.44 -22.76
CA ILE A 684 62.70 -7.62 -23.20
C ILE A 684 63.19 -6.28 -23.76
N VAL A 685 64.09 -5.61 -23.05
CA VAL A 685 64.61 -4.29 -23.44
C VAL A 685 65.46 -4.37 -24.71
N GLU A 686 66.28 -5.42 -24.86
CA GLU A 686 67.04 -5.69 -26.09
C GLU A 686 66.09 -6.00 -27.26
N GLY A 687 65.03 -6.78 -27.05
CA GLY A 687 64.01 -7.03 -28.07
C GLY A 687 63.22 -5.79 -28.48
N ASP A 688 63.00 -4.83 -27.59
CA ASP A 688 62.38 -3.55 -27.93
C ASP A 688 63.34 -2.61 -28.67
N LEU A 689 64.64 -2.67 -28.36
CA LEU A 689 65.69 -1.98 -29.13
C LEU A 689 65.74 -2.50 -30.57
N GLU A 690 65.70 -3.82 -30.78
CA GLU A 690 65.68 -4.43 -32.11
C GLU A 690 64.46 -3.99 -32.94
N LYS A 691 63.28 -3.88 -32.33
CA LYS A 691 62.07 -3.38 -33.00
C LYS A 691 62.20 -1.91 -33.39
N LEU A 692 62.79 -1.07 -32.53
CA LEU A 692 63.07 0.34 -32.85
C LEU A 692 64.10 0.47 -33.97
N ASP A 693 65.13 -0.37 -33.99
CA ASP A 693 66.09 -0.42 -35.08
C ASP A 693 65.45 -0.83 -36.40
N GLY A 694 64.54 -1.80 -36.38
CA GLY A 694 63.71 -2.15 -37.54
C GLY A 694 62.85 -0.98 -38.03
N LEU A 695 62.23 -0.23 -37.11
CA LEU A 695 61.43 0.95 -37.43
C LEU A 695 62.27 2.08 -38.04
N ILE A 696 63.46 2.34 -37.50
CA ILE A 696 64.39 3.35 -38.02
C ILE A 696 64.87 2.98 -39.42
N ARG A 697 65.20 1.70 -39.68
CA ARG A 697 65.55 1.23 -41.03
C ARG A 697 64.44 1.46 -42.05
N LYS A 698 63.18 1.24 -41.65
CA LYS A 698 62.02 1.53 -42.53
C LYS A 698 61.93 3.02 -42.86
N LEU A 699 62.27 3.90 -41.92
CA LEU A 699 62.30 5.34 -42.12
C LEU A 699 63.44 5.82 -43.03
N ASP A 700 64.49 5.03 -43.27
CA ASP A 700 65.61 5.43 -44.15
C ASP A 700 65.23 5.45 -45.64
N ASN A 701 64.12 4.80 -45.99
CA ASN A 701 63.57 4.77 -47.35
C ASN A 701 62.33 5.66 -47.51
N VAL A 702 61.93 6.41 -46.46
CA VAL A 702 60.81 7.35 -46.53
C VAL A 702 61.35 8.72 -46.96
N PRO A 703 60.88 9.31 -48.06
CA PRO A 703 61.35 10.62 -48.53
C PRO A 703 61.13 11.72 -47.48
N THR A 704 62.14 12.56 -47.27
CA THR A 704 62.02 13.79 -46.48
C THR A 704 61.33 14.89 -47.28
N LEU A 705 61.04 16.03 -46.64
CA LEU A 705 60.30 17.14 -47.25
C LEU A 705 60.97 17.72 -48.52
N ASP A 706 62.26 17.47 -48.72
CA ASP A 706 63.03 17.85 -49.91
C ASP A 706 63.01 16.77 -51.02
N GLY A 707 62.23 15.70 -50.85
CA GLY A 707 62.01 14.64 -51.83
C GLY A 707 63.08 13.56 -51.89
N ARG A 708 64.19 13.69 -51.14
CA ARG A 708 65.25 12.69 -51.05
C ARG A 708 65.04 11.79 -49.84
N THR A 709 65.47 10.54 -49.91
CA THR A 709 65.48 9.64 -48.75
C THR A 709 66.72 9.87 -47.89
N PRO A 710 66.69 9.57 -46.58
CA PRO A 710 67.88 9.61 -45.74
C PRO A 710 69.09 8.85 -46.31
N ASN A 711 68.87 7.72 -46.98
CA ASN A 711 69.93 6.97 -47.68
C ASN A 711 70.54 7.76 -48.85
N GLU A 712 69.74 8.50 -49.61
CA GLU A 712 70.22 9.37 -50.70
C GLU A 712 70.96 10.61 -50.18
N ILE A 713 70.58 11.10 -48.99
CA ILE A 713 71.23 12.24 -48.34
C ILE A 713 72.62 11.83 -47.80
N ASP A 714 72.74 10.67 -47.15
CA ASP A 714 74.04 10.21 -46.62
C ASP A 714 75.02 9.78 -47.72
N THR A 715 74.53 9.18 -48.81
CA THR A 715 75.38 8.85 -49.98
C THR A 715 75.87 10.11 -50.71
N SER A 716 75.09 11.20 -50.71
CA SER A 716 75.52 12.49 -51.28
C SER A 716 76.61 13.21 -50.47
N LYS A 717 76.79 12.88 -49.17
CA LYS A 717 77.90 13.40 -48.35
C LYS A 717 79.24 12.69 -48.57
N GLY A 718 79.23 11.53 -49.24
CA GLY A 718 80.43 10.73 -49.50
C GLY A 718 81.23 11.16 -50.73
N TRP A 719 80.82 12.20 -51.47
CA TRP A 719 81.51 12.65 -52.67
C TRP A 719 81.72 14.16 -52.71
N GLN A 720 82.83 14.60 -52.12
CA GLN A 720 83.59 15.78 -52.56
C GLN A 720 85.09 15.44 -52.45
N PRO A 721 85.93 15.81 -53.44
CA PRO A 721 87.38 15.64 -53.38
C PRO A 721 88.04 16.45 -52.27
#